data_AF-G0N836-F1
#
_entry.id   AF-G0N836-F1
#
_cell.length_a   1.000
_cell.length_b   1.000
_cell.length_c   1.000
_cell.angle_alpha   90.00
_cell.angle_beta   90.00
_cell.angle_gamma   90.00
#
_symmetry.space_group_name_H-M   'P 1'
#
loop_
_entity.id
_entity.type
_entity.pdbx_description
1 polymer ?
#
loop_
_entity_poly.entity_id
_entity_poly.type
_entity_poly.pdbx_seq_one_letter_code
_entity_poly.pdbx_strand_id
1 'polypeptide(L)'
;MTTPNEDGWVDVSRNYDYPGKVEKEHLDDSCFVCEGLTFLSNLEVFGEKEFRKRGVKYFLIIREDMKEFCEVKKNGSLTLSTELLDDWAEHAKLNPKRLAIRGFIYKDIGHQVVHVLTDDVLDLIPIMMKRQKKEPESYAEKLANLEKKWRVEDPNMTRSIRVEEFKKIMNEFDVDKTQIVIAADIQSYLSTLRTLYNGTGPITTYNRDGNLVMTAHQALFHIFQLTVYGYNWHELKKIPCNQKRFDEYFKFFGEVTKKYWDMEQGLLVTLSLVEKNIKTLKNHKIFVKKWARKVRLNPYENSKYYDEISVKYLENDCENLGIVCIKNSLRMEDVPVFGARANILYGYTEIFYPDDMVEQKMMLVDGLLTIMDFRCRQNHRKLLQSLIYQRAGKEVELEEEASEESENSSDSDDDSSIVSSDEDSVEEEEEELAGTATQQSDNDISSRNSKAAQDKNSSTTSEATESTESLEDTNSGRCSQSDQLSMNVVLPINFNLAAAVAKNQTFKISITCCGAARLIPYTAPPPKPKVIAHPVLFSDRCNQCYENIGKLKTAEEKLKNEEKKAKLYEKQAKKTEELEKEIKILQTKRKNADKHRLNAKEELDKAVKQATKNEKKAMEAYGLEEKLKVKNAKLEENKSEIEDLKKTITSQPDLAQKVIALETRLASREVVEKKLRESNKELKIQNDNLKTEVKNQTKSNELDQTQFATKYSRMQNQMAENRSLSDEIATQNSTLFEENKILKANLMSAKATSDVTLDINARLLNEKVQLHQKIKDLERQLEKCNLGLRSGSQ
;
A
#
# COMPACT_ATOMS: atom_id res chain seq x y z
N MET A 1 -12.64 29.10 29.85
CA MET A 1 -13.72 28.22 29.38
C MET A 1 -13.66 28.24 27.87
N THR A 2 -13.72 27.09 27.23
CA THR A 2 -13.86 27.00 25.78
C THR A 2 -15.17 27.66 25.38
N THR A 3 -15.08 28.69 24.54
CA THR A 3 -16.24 29.36 24.00
C THR A 3 -16.86 28.45 22.94
N PRO A 4 -18.20 28.26 22.93
CA PRO A 4 -18.86 27.60 21.82
C PRO A 4 -18.47 28.27 20.49
N ASN A 5 -18.41 27.48 19.42
CA ASN A 5 -18.27 28.03 18.07
C ASN A 5 -19.54 28.82 17.68
N GLU A 6 -19.54 29.46 16.50
CA GLU A 6 -20.67 30.26 16.03
C GLU A 6 -22.01 29.48 15.98
N ASP A 7 -21.94 28.16 15.82
CA ASP A 7 -23.10 27.27 15.80
C ASP A 7 -23.59 26.82 17.20
N GLY A 8 -22.92 27.28 18.27
CA GLY A 8 -23.22 26.95 19.66
C GLY A 8 -22.64 25.60 20.15
N TRP A 9 -21.74 24.97 19.40
CA TRP A 9 -21.09 23.71 19.75
C TRP A 9 -19.75 23.92 20.44
N VAL A 10 -19.44 23.05 21.40
CA VAL A 10 -18.07 22.88 21.92
C VAL A 10 -17.53 21.57 21.33
N ASP A 11 -16.77 21.67 20.23
CA ASP A 11 -16.16 20.53 19.55
C ASP A 11 -14.64 20.56 19.76
N VAL A 12 -14.17 19.71 20.66
CA VAL A 12 -12.75 19.59 21.00
C VAL A 12 -12.14 18.33 20.39
N SER A 13 -12.86 17.66 19.50
CA SER A 13 -12.42 16.39 18.88
C SER A 13 -11.35 16.58 17.80
N ARG A 14 -11.25 17.79 17.22
CA ARG A 14 -10.35 18.10 16.09
C ARG A 14 -8.98 18.66 16.51
N ASN A 15 -8.82 19.10 17.77
CA ASN A 15 -7.66 19.89 18.22
C ASN A 15 -6.52 19.08 18.86
N TYR A 16 -6.33 17.82 18.46
CA TYR A 16 -5.15 17.07 18.90
C TYR A 16 -4.00 17.32 17.92
N ASP A 17 -3.08 18.21 18.31
CA ASP A 17 -1.77 18.32 17.68
C ASP A 17 -1.05 16.97 17.78
N TYR A 18 -1.18 16.16 16.73
CA TYR A 18 -0.53 14.87 16.60
C TYR A 18 1.00 15.05 16.56
N PRO A 19 1.77 14.00 16.88
CA PRO A 19 2.58 13.83 18.09
C PRO A 19 3.82 14.76 18.19
N GLY A 20 3.81 15.97 17.65
CA GLY A 20 4.95 16.90 17.73
C GLY A 20 5.38 17.24 19.16
N LYS A 21 4.52 17.01 20.17
CA LYS A 21 4.78 17.31 21.59
C LYS A 21 4.44 16.18 22.58
N VAL A 22 3.91 15.04 22.12
CA VAL A 22 3.46 13.96 23.02
C VAL A 22 4.59 12.95 23.16
N GLU A 23 5.46 13.17 24.15
CA GLU A 23 6.49 12.21 24.53
C GLU A 23 5.86 10.88 24.93
N LYS A 24 6.58 9.77 24.67
CA LYS A 24 6.15 8.38 24.92
C LYS A 24 5.60 8.16 26.35
N GLU A 25 6.01 8.99 27.30
CA GLU A 25 5.59 8.98 28.70
C GLU A 25 4.10 9.27 28.91
N HIS A 26 3.41 9.87 27.93
CA HIS A 26 1.97 10.18 28.01
C HIS A 26 1.06 9.04 27.54
N LEU A 27 1.60 7.89 27.10
CA LEU A 27 0.81 6.73 26.65
C LEU A 27 0.08 5.99 27.79
N ASP A 28 0.49 6.26 29.03
CA ASP A 28 -0.04 5.61 30.24
C ASP A 28 -1.02 6.51 31.03
N ASP A 29 -1.17 7.78 30.65
CA ASP A 29 -2.16 8.65 31.27
C ASP A 29 -3.56 8.27 30.81
N SER A 30 -4.38 7.93 31.79
CA SER A 30 -5.76 7.48 31.59
C SER A 30 -6.76 8.62 31.42
N CYS A 31 -6.30 9.86 31.59
CA CYS A 31 -7.05 11.08 31.32
C CYS A 31 -6.45 11.84 30.13
N PHE A 32 -7.28 12.61 29.42
CA PHE A 32 -6.76 13.56 28.43
C PHE A 32 -7.23 14.98 28.73
N VAL A 33 -6.37 15.95 28.46
CA VAL A 33 -6.67 17.37 28.60
C VAL A 33 -6.79 17.97 27.19
N CYS A 34 -7.93 18.58 26.89
CA CYS A 34 -8.14 19.32 25.64
C CYS A 34 -8.78 20.67 25.96
N GLU A 35 -8.14 21.74 25.51
CA GLU A 35 -8.59 23.13 25.71
C GLU A 35 -8.95 23.49 27.17
N GLY A 36 -8.20 22.93 28.13
CA GLY A 36 -8.41 23.17 29.56
C GLY A 36 -9.57 22.38 30.18
N LEU A 37 -10.16 21.43 29.46
CA LEU A 37 -11.06 20.41 30.00
C LEU A 37 -10.31 19.09 30.15
N THR A 38 -10.48 18.43 31.28
CA THR A 38 -9.92 17.11 31.55
C THR A 38 -11.02 16.07 31.44
N PHE A 39 -10.83 15.10 30.57
CA PHE A 39 -11.77 14.01 30.35
C PHE A 39 -11.23 12.72 30.95
N LEU A 40 -12.11 12.00 31.63
CA LEU A 40 -11.85 10.70 32.25
C LEU A 40 -12.84 9.68 31.71
N SER A 41 -12.42 8.44 31.55
CA SER A 41 -13.39 7.36 31.25
C SER A 41 -13.95 6.78 32.54
N ASN A 42 -15.21 6.38 32.57
CA ASN A 42 -15.72 5.63 33.72
C ASN A 42 -15.03 4.26 33.86
N LEU A 43 -14.57 3.67 32.75
CA LEU A 43 -13.73 2.46 32.73
C LEU A 43 -12.47 2.62 33.60
N GLU A 44 -11.78 3.74 33.52
CA GLU A 44 -10.62 4.05 34.34
C GLU A 44 -10.98 4.11 35.83
N VAL A 45 -12.14 4.70 36.16
CA VAL A 45 -12.59 4.82 37.55
C VAL A 45 -12.84 3.45 38.19
N PHE A 46 -13.39 2.50 37.43
CA PHE A 46 -13.66 1.14 37.90
C PHE A 46 -12.48 0.19 37.78
N GLY A 47 -11.63 0.39 36.78
CA GLY A 47 -10.72 -0.63 36.26
C GLY A 47 -11.47 -1.69 35.43
N GLU A 48 -10.77 -2.28 34.47
CA GLU A 48 -11.37 -3.17 33.46
C GLU A 48 -12.12 -4.38 34.05
N LYS A 49 -11.58 -4.99 35.12
CA LYS A 49 -12.17 -6.17 35.75
C LYS A 49 -13.54 -5.87 36.39
N GLU A 50 -13.65 -4.77 37.13
CA GLU A 50 -14.89 -4.40 37.79
C GLU A 50 -15.91 -3.84 36.79
N PHE A 51 -15.45 -3.05 35.82
CA PHE A 51 -16.27 -2.55 34.71
C PHE A 51 -16.99 -3.70 33.99
N ARG A 52 -16.25 -4.74 33.56
CA ARG A 52 -16.81 -5.91 32.88
C ARG A 52 -17.73 -6.73 33.79
N LYS A 53 -17.38 -6.88 35.07
CA LYS A 53 -18.17 -7.65 36.04
C LYS A 53 -19.54 -7.01 36.28
N ARG A 54 -19.60 -5.68 36.29
CA ARG A 54 -20.84 -4.92 36.53
C ARG A 54 -21.71 -4.76 35.28
N GLY A 55 -21.13 -4.91 34.08
CA GLY A 55 -21.87 -4.67 32.83
C GLY A 55 -22.18 -3.18 32.62
N VAL A 56 -21.26 -2.32 33.07
CA VAL A 56 -21.36 -0.85 32.99
C VAL A 56 -21.29 -0.39 31.53
N LYS A 57 -22.02 0.68 31.20
CA LYS A 57 -21.91 1.33 29.89
C LYS A 57 -20.72 2.30 29.86
N TYR A 58 -19.91 2.27 28.81
CA TYR A 58 -18.76 3.15 28.67
C TYR A 58 -19.18 4.58 28.29
N PHE A 59 -18.65 5.60 28.99
CA PHE A 59 -18.82 7.02 28.64
C PHE A 59 -17.66 7.88 29.19
N LEU A 60 -17.60 9.14 28.76
CA LEU A 60 -16.62 10.13 29.23
C LEU A 60 -17.20 11.08 30.28
N ILE A 61 -16.36 11.43 31.26
CA ILE A 61 -16.65 12.31 32.37
C ILE A 61 -15.80 13.57 32.22
N ILE A 62 -16.42 14.74 32.31
CA ILE A 62 -15.71 16.03 32.37
C ILE A 62 -15.32 16.28 33.84
N ARG A 63 -14.03 16.20 34.14
CA ARG A 63 -13.52 16.29 35.52
C ARG A 63 -13.85 17.62 36.17
N GLU A 64 -13.80 18.72 35.42
CA GLU A 64 -14.09 20.06 35.92
C GLU A 64 -15.54 20.21 36.38
N ASP A 65 -16.47 19.55 35.69
CA ASP A 65 -17.89 19.54 36.04
C ASP A 65 -18.18 18.59 37.23
N MET A 66 -17.17 17.83 37.64
CA MET A 66 -17.19 16.90 38.78
C MET A 66 -16.34 17.37 39.97
N LYS A 67 -15.83 18.62 39.99
CA LYS A 67 -14.94 19.10 41.07
C LYS A 67 -15.58 19.01 42.46
N GLU A 68 -16.83 19.44 42.60
CA GLU A 68 -17.59 19.33 43.86
C GLU A 68 -17.74 17.86 44.30
N PHE A 69 -17.79 16.92 43.35
CA PHE A 69 -17.82 15.47 43.61
C PHE A 69 -16.45 14.88 43.95
N CYS A 70 -15.39 15.30 43.27
CA CYS A 70 -14.03 14.81 43.48
C CYS A 70 -13.42 15.30 44.80
N GLU A 71 -13.77 16.50 45.26
CA GLU A 71 -13.27 17.06 46.52
C GLU A 71 -13.83 16.34 47.76
N VAL A 72 -15.07 15.84 47.68
CA VAL A 72 -15.69 15.04 48.75
C VAL A 72 -14.94 13.72 48.99
N LYS A 73 -14.35 13.11 47.95
CA LYS A 73 -13.55 11.88 48.06
C LYS A 73 -12.23 12.10 48.80
N LYS A 74 -11.61 13.29 48.68
CA LYS A 74 -10.36 13.64 49.38
C LYS A 74 -10.55 13.83 50.88
N ASN A 75 -11.76 14.18 51.32
CA ASN A 75 -12.09 14.45 52.72
C ASN A 75 -12.70 13.24 53.47
N GLY A 76 -12.71 12.05 52.86
CA GLY A 76 -12.91 10.77 53.55
C GLY A 76 -14.32 10.42 54.04
N SER A 77 -15.36 11.21 53.73
CA SER A 77 -16.69 11.05 54.38
C SER A 77 -17.89 10.70 53.49
N LEU A 78 -17.72 10.42 52.19
CA LEU A 78 -18.81 9.84 51.40
C LEU A 78 -18.27 8.75 50.46
N THR A 79 -18.64 7.50 50.75
CA THR A 79 -18.73 6.45 49.74
C THR A 79 -19.78 6.87 48.73
N LEU A 80 -19.36 7.63 47.71
CA LEU A 80 -20.22 7.89 46.57
C LEU A 80 -20.70 6.54 46.03
N SER A 81 -22.00 6.40 45.83
CA SER A 81 -22.50 5.18 45.21
C SER A 81 -21.89 5.12 43.81
N THR A 82 -21.01 4.14 43.62
CA THR A 82 -20.41 3.86 42.32
C THR A 82 -21.46 3.56 41.24
N GLU A 83 -22.69 3.26 41.65
CA GLU A 83 -23.85 3.05 40.78
C GLU A 83 -24.14 4.27 39.88
N LEU A 84 -23.77 5.47 40.34
CA LEU A 84 -23.92 6.71 39.57
C LEU A 84 -22.96 6.79 38.35
N LEU A 85 -22.05 5.84 38.22
CA LEU A 85 -21.15 5.71 37.08
C LEU A 85 -21.46 4.47 36.22
N ASP A 86 -22.52 3.72 36.56
CA ASP A 86 -22.87 2.49 35.84
C ASP A 86 -23.44 2.77 34.44
N ASP A 87 -24.09 3.93 34.26
CA ASP A 87 -24.48 4.43 32.94
C ASP A 87 -24.56 5.97 32.88
N TRP A 88 -24.78 6.47 31.66
CA TRP A 88 -24.80 7.89 31.39
C TRP A 88 -26.02 8.62 31.98
N ALA A 89 -27.16 7.93 32.10
CA ALA A 89 -28.39 8.50 32.65
C ALA A 89 -28.28 8.68 34.16
N GLU A 90 -27.70 7.70 34.87
CA GLU A 90 -27.36 7.80 36.28
C GLU A 90 -26.32 8.89 36.54
N HIS A 91 -25.27 8.95 35.72
CA HIS A 91 -24.26 10.02 35.80
C HIS A 91 -24.87 11.41 35.61
N ALA A 92 -25.80 11.55 34.67
CA ALA A 92 -26.45 12.82 34.40
C ALA A 92 -27.31 13.34 35.58
N LYS A 93 -27.71 12.47 36.53
CA LYS A 93 -28.41 12.87 37.77
C LYS A 93 -27.51 13.64 38.74
N LEU A 94 -26.19 13.51 38.61
CA LEU A 94 -25.23 14.36 39.32
C LEU A 94 -25.25 15.82 38.83
N ASN A 95 -26.11 16.09 37.84
CA ASN A 95 -26.33 17.38 37.23
C ASN A 95 -25.04 18.03 36.70
N PRO A 96 -24.17 17.27 35.99
CA PRO A 96 -23.01 17.88 35.35
C PRO A 96 -23.49 18.95 34.38
N LYS A 97 -22.84 20.12 34.42
CA LYS A 97 -23.16 21.28 33.60
C LYS A 97 -23.21 20.90 32.12
N ARG A 98 -22.31 20.02 31.69
CA ARG A 98 -22.22 19.52 30.32
C ARG A 98 -22.05 18.00 30.31
N LEU A 99 -22.40 17.39 29.18
CA LEU A 99 -22.22 15.97 28.90
C LEU A 99 -21.24 15.82 27.73
N ALA A 100 -20.27 14.90 27.87
CA ALA A 100 -19.32 14.59 26.81
C ALA A 100 -19.87 13.47 25.92
N ILE A 101 -19.99 13.72 24.61
CA ILE A 101 -20.21 12.69 23.60
C ILE A 101 -18.89 12.37 22.91
N ARG A 102 -18.65 11.09 22.63
CA ARG A 102 -17.38 10.58 22.13
C ARG A 102 -17.31 10.70 20.61
N GLY A 103 -16.42 11.54 20.12
CA GLY A 103 -16.00 11.61 18.74
C GLY A 103 -14.77 10.73 18.49
N PHE A 104 -14.72 10.02 17.36
CA PHE A 104 -13.51 9.32 16.94
C PHE A 104 -13.29 9.51 15.45
N ILE A 105 -12.02 9.44 15.03
CA ILE A 105 -11.65 9.58 13.63
C ILE A 105 -12.06 8.29 12.90
N TYR A 106 -13.12 8.36 12.10
CA TYR A 106 -13.59 7.26 11.28
C TYR A 106 -12.67 7.05 10.08
N LYS A 107 -12.29 8.14 9.41
CA LYS A 107 -11.40 8.12 8.25
C LYS A 107 -10.59 9.42 8.24
N ASP A 108 -9.32 9.35 7.87
CA ASP A 108 -8.48 10.53 7.67
C ASP A 108 -7.74 10.43 6.34
N ILE A 109 -8.25 11.15 5.36
CA ILE A 109 -7.70 11.24 4.00
C ILE A 109 -7.06 12.59 3.73
N GLY A 110 -6.60 13.29 4.78
CA GLY A 110 -6.22 14.71 4.73
C GLY A 110 -7.22 15.62 5.42
N HIS A 111 -8.45 15.15 5.53
CA HIS A 111 -9.52 15.77 6.30
C HIS A 111 -10.05 14.71 7.26
N GLN A 112 -10.07 15.03 8.55
CA GLN A 112 -10.55 14.12 9.58
C GLN A 112 -12.08 14.02 9.52
N VAL A 113 -12.58 12.84 9.15
CA VAL A 113 -14.00 12.52 9.20
C VAL A 113 -14.30 11.97 10.60
N VAL A 114 -14.86 12.81 11.46
CA VAL A 114 -15.19 12.46 12.84
C VAL A 114 -16.58 11.85 12.92
N HIS A 115 -16.70 10.73 13.63
CA HIS A 115 -17.96 10.05 13.88
C HIS A 115 -18.27 10.00 15.39
N VAL A 116 -19.55 9.86 15.72
CA VAL A 116 -20.05 9.52 17.06
C VAL A 116 -20.82 8.19 16.98
N LEU A 117 -20.85 7.43 18.08
CA LEU A 117 -21.58 6.16 18.14
C LEU A 117 -23.09 6.41 18.24
N THR A 118 -23.89 5.68 17.47
CA THR A 118 -25.36 5.84 17.50
C THR A 118 -25.95 5.46 18.85
N ASP A 119 -25.37 4.47 19.52
CA ASP A 119 -25.79 4.05 20.86
C ASP A 119 -25.61 5.17 21.89
N ASP A 120 -24.52 5.94 21.80
CA ASP A 120 -24.31 7.12 22.64
C ASP A 120 -25.37 8.18 22.29
N VAL A 121 -25.61 8.46 21.02
CA VAL A 121 -26.62 9.45 20.60
C VAL A 121 -28.03 9.10 21.11
N LEU A 122 -28.41 7.82 21.05
CA LEU A 122 -29.70 7.34 21.56
C LEU A 122 -29.82 7.48 23.08
N ASP A 123 -28.75 7.25 23.84
CA ASP A 123 -28.74 7.46 25.28
C ASP A 123 -28.74 8.96 25.65
N LEU A 124 -28.11 9.83 24.84
CA LEU A 124 -28.03 11.28 25.09
C LEU A 124 -29.38 11.99 24.96
N ILE A 125 -30.16 11.67 23.91
CA ILE A 125 -31.39 12.41 23.59
C ILE A 125 -32.37 12.44 24.77
N PRO A 126 -32.76 11.31 25.39
CA PRO A 126 -33.68 11.32 26.53
C PRO A 126 -33.14 12.12 27.72
N ILE A 127 -31.83 12.07 27.98
CA ILE A 127 -31.19 12.84 29.06
C ILE A 127 -31.37 14.33 28.82
N MET A 128 -31.10 14.78 27.60
CA MET A 128 -31.23 16.19 27.20
C MET A 128 -32.67 16.67 27.22
N MET A 129 -33.61 15.89 26.66
CA MET A 129 -35.04 16.24 26.66
C MET A 129 -35.58 16.38 28.08
N LYS A 130 -35.19 15.48 28.98
CA LYS A 130 -35.57 15.53 30.40
C LYS A 130 -35.01 16.78 31.09
N ARG A 131 -33.75 17.16 30.84
CA ARG A 131 -33.15 18.40 31.37
C ARG A 131 -33.87 19.65 30.88
N GLN A 132 -34.34 19.63 29.64
CA GLN A 132 -35.12 20.72 29.04
C GLN A 132 -36.62 20.68 29.41
N LYS A 133 -37.03 19.76 30.29
CA LYS A 133 -38.42 19.58 30.74
C LYS A 133 -39.40 19.36 29.58
N LYS A 134 -38.95 18.66 28.52
CA LYS A 134 -39.81 18.21 27.42
C LYS A 134 -40.48 16.89 27.80
N GLU A 135 -41.78 16.76 27.51
CA GLU A 135 -42.54 15.55 27.79
C GLU A 135 -42.10 14.39 26.87
N PRO A 136 -41.95 13.15 27.37
CA PRO A 136 -41.53 11.98 26.59
C PRO A 136 -42.31 11.76 25.28
N GLU A 137 -43.63 11.99 25.31
CA GLU A 137 -44.54 11.80 24.18
C GLU A 137 -44.18 12.71 22.99
N SER A 138 -43.55 13.85 23.25
CA SER A 138 -43.18 14.81 22.20
C SER A 138 -42.04 14.33 21.30
N TYR A 139 -41.22 13.37 21.76
CA TYR A 139 -40.04 12.89 21.04
C TYR A 139 -39.96 11.36 20.91
N ALA A 140 -40.85 10.60 21.55
CA ALA A 140 -40.85 9.14 21.54
C ALA A 140 -40.89 8.54 20.12
N GLU A 141 -41.75 9.06 19.23
CA GLU A 141 -41.85 8.55 17.85
C GLU A 141 -40.56 8.79 17.06
N LYS A 142 -39.98 9.99 17.16
CA LYS A 142 -38.70 10.32 16.51
C LYS A 142 -37.57 9.43 17.02
N LEU A 143 -37.51 9.22 18.34
CA LEU A 143 -36.50 8.36 18.96
C LEU A 143 -36.66 6.90 18.51
N ALA A 144 -37.89 6.36 18.51
CA ALA A 144 -38.16 5.00 18.04
C ALA A 144 -37.80 4.81 16.56
N ASN A 145 -38.00 5.84 15.72
CA ASN A 145 -37.57 5.83 14.33
C ASN A 145 -36.05 5.77 14.19
N LEU A 146 -35.29 6.49 15.04
CA LEU A 146 -33.82 6.40 15.08
C LEU A 146 -33.34 5.03 15.57
N GLU A 147 -33.93 4.50 16.64
CA GLU A 147 -33.63 3.16 17.16
C GLU A 147 -33.83 2.09 16.08
N LYS A 148 -34.94 2.17 15.33
CA LYS A 148 -35.22 1.28 14.21
C LYS A 148 -34.24 1.46 13.06
N LYS A 149 -33.90 2.72 12.70
CA LYS A 149 -32.95 3.04 11.62
C LYS A 149 -31.55 2.51 11.92
N TRP A 150 -31.11 2.59 13.18
CA TRP A 150 -29.75 2.26 13.58
C TRP A 150 -29.58 0.86 14.17
N ARG A 151 -30.66 0.09 14.26
CA ARG A 151 -30.61 -1.30 14.73
C ARG A 151 -29.63 -2.12 13.91
N VAL A 152 -28.70 -2.78 14.60
CA VAL A 152 -27.77 -3.75 14.01
C VAL A 152 -28.09 -5.13 14.58
N GLU A 153 -28.29 -6.12 13.70
CA GLU A 153 -28.67 -7.48 14.10
C GLU A 153 -27.49 -8.31 14.59
N ASP A 154 -26.29 -8.09 14.03
CA ASP A 154 -25.07 -8.81 14.44
C ASP A 154 -24.51 -8.21 15.75
N PRO A 155 -24.42 -8.97 16.84
CA PRO A 155 -23.86 -8.49 18.11
C PRO A 155 -22.36 -8.14 18.05
N ASN A 156 -21.66 -8.54 16.98
CA ASN A 156 -20.27 -8.16 16.74
C ASN A 156 -20.11 -6.84 15.99
N MET A 157 -21.22 -6.14 15.75
CA MET A 157 -21.23 -4.88 15.02
C MET A 157 -21.98 -3.80 15.81
N THR A 158 -21.57 -2.56 15.61
CA THR A 158 -22.26 -1.36 16.12
C THR A 158 -22.23 -0.29 15.03
N ARG A 159 -23.04 0.75 15.18
CA ARG A 159 -23.19 1.80 14.17
C ARG A 159 -22.68 3.15 14.71
N SER A 160 -22.20 3.96 13.79
CA SER A 160 -21.76 5.32 14.03
C SER A 160 -22.27 6.22 12.92
N ILE A 161 -22.36 7.51 13.20
CA ILE A 161 -22.75 8.55 12.25
C ILE A 161 -21.73 9.67 12.26
N ARG A 162 -21.64 10.41 11.15
CA ARG A 162 -20.79 11.60 11.07
C ARG A 162 -21.25 12.65 12.09
N VAL A 163 -20.31 13.45 12.60
CA VAL A 163 -20.63 14.57 13.50
C VAL A 163 -21.63 15.53 12.87
N GLU A 164 -21.59 15.76 11.56
CA GLU A 164 -22.54 16.63 10.85
C GLU A 164 -23.96 16.07 10.88
N GLU A 165 -24.13 14.75 10.76
CA GLU A 165 -25.44 14.08 10.92
C GLU A 165 -25.91 14.17 12.37
N PHE A 166 -25.01 13.94 13.34
CA PHE A 166 -25.32 14.12 14.76
C PHE A 166 -25.82 15.53 15.09
N LYS A 167 -25.14 16.57 14.57
CA LYS A 167 -25.53 17.97 14.77
C LYS A 167 -26.94 18.24 14.20
N LYS A 168 -27.26 17.69 13.03
CA LYS A 168 -28.61 17.78 12.43
C LYS A 168 -29.67 17.15 13.34
N ILE A 169 -29.39 15.95 13.85
CA ILE A 169 -30.32 15.24 14.76
C ILE A 169 -30.53 16.04 16.05
N MET A 170 -29.49 16.60 16.67
CA MET A 170 -29.67 17.42 17.86
C MET A 170 -30.53 18.67 17.59
N ASN A 171 -30.43 19.28 16.39
CA ASN A 171 -31.32 20.36 15.97
C ASN A 171 -32.78 19.89 15.81
N GLU A 172 -33.02 18.71 15.24
CA GLU A 172 -34.38 18.16 15.02
C GLU A 172 -35.15 17.86 16.33
N PHE A 173 -34.42 17.69 17.43
CA PHE A 173 -34.96 17.51 18.79
C PHE A 173 -34.95 18.82 19.60
N ASP A 174 -34.49 19.94 19.03
CA ASP A 174 -34.19 21.22 19.70
C ASP A 174 -33.38 21.06 21.00
N VAL A 175 -32.32 20.26 20.94
CA VAL A 175 -31.39 20.08 22.06
C VAL A 175 -30.55 21.34 22.27
N ASP A 176 -30.39 21.75 23.54
CA ASP A 176 -29.47 22.83 23.92
C ASP A 176 -28.01 22.35 23.75
N LYS A 177 -27.39 22.79 22.64
CA LYS A 177 -26.04 22.42 22.24
C LYS A 177 -24.97 22.84 23.25
N THR A 178 -25.22 23.89 24.04
CA THR A 178 -24.24 24.41 25.01
C THR A 178 -23.96 23.44 26.15
N GLN A 179 -24.84 22.45 26.33
CA GLN A 179 -24.71 21.38 27.32
C GLN A 179 -24.01 20.13 26.79
N ILE A 180 -23.61 20.10 25.51
CA ILE A 180 -22.92 18.97 24.89
C ILE A 180 -21.50 19.37 24.50
N VAL A 181 -20.54 18.52 24.85
CA VAL A 181 -19.15 18.63 24.41
C VAL A 181 -18.83 17.43 23.53
N ILE A 182 -18.44 17.65 22.29
CA ILE A 182 -17.92 16.58 21.43
C ILE A 182 -16.43 16.44 21.73
N ALA A 183 -16.05 15.33 22.35
CA ALA A 183 -14.69 15.09 22.86
C ALA A 183 -14.10 13.85 22.21
N ALA A 184 -12.79 13.79 21.95
CA ALA A 184 -12.25 12.57 21.35
C ALA A 184 -12.34 11.37 22.29
N ASP A 185 -12.55 10.20 21.71
CA ASP A 185 -12.48 8.94 22.41
C ASP A 185 -11.02 8.63 22.81
N ILE A 186 -10.81 8.42 24.12
CA ILE A 186 -9.49 8.18 24.72
C ILE A 186 -8.82 6.96 24.08
N GLN A 187 -9.59 5.89 23.90
CA GLN A 187 -9.08 4.64 23.35
C GLN A 187 -8.73 4.78 21.87
N SER A 188 -9.55 5.51 21.10
CA SER A 188 -9.24 5.85 19.71
C SER A 188 -7.93 6.62 19.59
N TYR A 189 -7.74 7.64 20.42
CA TYR A 189 -6.52 8.44 20.47
C TYR A 189 -5.29 7.58 20.84
N LEU A 190 -5.34 6.87 21.96
CA LEU A 190 -4.23 6.04 22.45
C LEU A 190 -3.87 4.91 21.49
N SER A 191 -4.86 4.22 20.92
CA SER A 191 -4.60 3.13 19.97
C SER A 191 -4.02 3.63 18.66
N THR A 192 -4.42 4.82 18.19
CA THR A 192 -3.83 5.46 17.02
C THR A 192 -2.37 5.84 17.28
N LEU A 193 -2.05 6.45 18.43
CA LEU A 193 -0.67 6.75 18.81
C LEU A 193 0.21 5.50 18.88
N ARG A 194 -0.28 4.44 19.56
CA ARG A 194 0.44 3.15 19.63
C ARG A 194 0.70 2.59 18.24
N THR A 195 -0.29 2.64 17.35
CA THR A 195 -0.16 2.13 15.98
C THR A 195 0.85 2.95 15.18
N LEU A 196 0.85 4.27 15.32
CA LEU A 196 1.81 5.15 14.66
C LEU A 196 3.25 4.87 15.12
N TYR A 197 3.49 4.91 16.45
CA TYR A 197 4.82 4.67 17.00
C TYR A 197 5.36 3.27 16.69
N ASN A 198 4.54 2.24 16.86
CA ASN A 198 4.96 0.85 16.65
C ASN A 198 4.87 0.40 15.18
N GLY A 199 4.26 1.20 14.30
CA GLY A 199 3.96 0.85 12.91
C GLY A 199 2.93 -0.28 12.74
N THR A 200 2.43 -0.83 13.85
CA THR A 200 1.56 -2.00 13.90
C THR A 200 0.63 -1.89 15.10
N GLY A 201 -0.56 -2.50 14.97
CA GLY A 201 -1.55 -2.52 16.03
C GLY A 201 -2.95 -2.20 15.50
N PRO A 202 -4.00 -2.60 16.23
CA PRO A 202 -5.35 -2.23 15.87
C PRO A 202 -5.66 -0.82 16.40
N ILE A 203 -6.22 0.03 15.53
CA ILE A 203 -6.86 1.27 15.94
C ILE A 203 -8.29 0.94 16.35
N THR A 204 -8.67 1.30 17.57
CA THR A 204 -9.92 0.86 18.21
C THR A 204 -10.55 1.96 19.01
N THR A 205 -11.87 1.92 19.15
CA THR A 205 -12.66 2.75 20.08
C THR A 205 -13.51 1.83 20.95
N TYR A 206 -13.93 2.24 22.14
CA TYR A 206 -14.92 1.47 22.91
C TYR A 206 -16.31 1.70 22.34
N ASN A 207 -17.15 0.67 22.24
CA ASN A 207 -18.59 0.85 22.05
C ASN A 207 -19.29 1.08 23.40
N ARG A 208 -20.62 1.26 23.40
CA ARG A 208 -21.41 1.46 24.63
C ARG A 208 -21.19 0.37 25.67
N ASP A 209 -21.05 -0.89 25.24
CA ASP A 209 -20.90 -2.03 26.14
C ASP A 209 -19.43 -2.28 26.57
N GLY A 210 -18.52 -1.37 26.24
CA GLY A 210 -17.09 -1.47 26.55
C GLY A 210 -16.33 -2.50 25.71
N ASN A 211 -16.89 -2.93 24.57
CA ASN A 211 -16.16 -3.73 23.60
C ASN A 211 -15.32 -2.84 22.67
N LEU A 212 -14.09 -3.26 22.41
CA LEU A 212 -13.25 -2.59 21.41
C LEU A 212 -13.81 -2.86 20.00
N VAL A 213 -14.09 -1.80 19.27
CA VAL A 213 -14.58 -1.81 17.89
C VAL A 213 -13.68 -0.98 16.99
N MET A 214 -13.73 -1.25 15.69
CA MET A 214 -12.94 -0.56 14.67
C MET A 214 -13.70 -0.47 13.35
N THR A 215 -13.25 0.38 12.44
CA THR A 215 -13.85 0.52 11.11
C THR A 215 -13.51 -0.67 10.20
N ALA A 216 -14.23 -0.83 9.10
CA ALA A 216 -13.97 -1.90 8.13
C ALA A 216 -12.54 -1.86 7.55
N HIS A 217 -12.06 -0.67 7.16
CA HIS A 217 -10.70 -0.51 6.61
C HIS A 217 -9.62 -0.76 7.68
N GLN A 218 -9.83 -0.33 8.93
CA GLN A 218 -8.91 -0.65 10.04
C GLN A 218 -8.88 -2.15 10.32
N ALA A 219 -10.03 -2.83 10.31
CA ALA A 219 -10.13 -4.27 10.50
C ALA A 219 -9.40 -5.05 9.41
N LEU A 220 -9.62 -4.68 8.15
CA LEU A 220 -8.97 -5.32 7.01
C LEU A 220 -7.46 -5.08 7.01
N PHE A 221 -7.04 -3.86 7.29
CA PHE A 221 -5.63 -3.53 7.42
C PHE A 221 -4.97 -4.30 8.55
N HIS A 222 -5.60 -4.42 9.72
CA HIS A 222 -5.08 -5.21 10.84
C HIS A 222 -4.99 -6.71 10.51
N ILE A 223 -6.01 -7.26 9.83
CA ILE A 223 -5.98 -8.64 9.32
C ILE A 223 -4.80 -8.81 8.35
N PHE A 224 -4.63 -7.87 7.42
CA PHE A 224 -3.56 -7.89 6.44
C PHE A 224 -2.18 -7.82 7.11
N GLN A 225 -1.97 -6.90 8.06
CA GLN A 225 -0.73 -6.78 8.84
C GLN A 225 -0.36 -8.09 9.56
N LEU A 226 -1.33 -8.82 10.10
CA LEU A 226 -1.03 -10.01 10.89
C LEU A 226 -1.00 -11.32 10.09
N THR A 227 -1.50 -11.32 8.85
CA THR A 227 -1.62 -12.55 8.05
C THR A 227 -0.88 -12.49 6.72
N VAL A 228 -0.66 -11.30 6.16
CA VAL A 228 0.02 -11.10 4.88
C VAL A 228 1.40 -10.47 5.07
N TYR A 229 1.50 -9.42 5.87
CA TYR A 229 2.77 -8.71 6.07
C TYR A 229 3.82 -9.60 6.76
N GLY A 230 5.08 -9.47 6.30
CA GLY A 230 6.22 -10.24 6.82
C GLY A 230 6.38 -11.66 6.25
N TYR A 231 5.75 -11.98 5.12
CA TYR A 231 5.92 -13.26 4.42
C TYR A 231 6.41 -13.07 2.98
N ASN A 232 7.36 -13.88 2.51
CA ASN A 232 7.88 -13.74 1.14
C ASN A 232 6.92 -14.32 0.10
N TRP A 233 5.91 -13.54 -0.29
CA TRP A 233 4.93 -13.93 -1.32
C TRP A 233 5.58 -14.04 -2.70
N HIS A 234 6.63 -13.27 -2.97
CA HIS A 234 7.36 -13.31 -4.23
C HIS A 234 8.00 -14.67 -4.50
N GLU A 235 8.76 -15.19 -3.53
CA GLU A 235 9.39 -16.50 -3.60
C GLU A 235 8.34 -17.60 -3.78
N LEU A 236 7.20 -17.46 -3.09
CA LEU A 236 6.11 -18.43 -3.20
C LEU A 236 5.50 -18.44 -4.62
N LYS A 237 5.33 -17.28 -5.26
CA LYS A 237 4.78 -17.18 -6.63
C LYS A 237 5.73 -17.68 -7.72
N LYS A 238 7.06 -17.64 -7.50
CA LYS A 238 8.07 -18.10 -8.48
C LYS A 238 7.96 -19.59 -8.83
N ILE A 239 7.45 -20.41 -7.91
CA ILE A 239 7.38 -21.87 -8.11
C ILE A 239 5.93 -22.23 -8.49
N PRO A 240 5.67 -22.81 -9.68
CA PRO A 240 4.29 -23.08 -10.14
C PRO A 240 3.42 -23.90 -9.17
N CYS A 241 4.00 -24.88 -8.46
CA CYS A 241 3.25 -25.67 -7.47
C CYS A 241 2.91 -24.89 -6.19
N ASN A 242 3.66 -23.82 -5.90
CA ASN A 242 3.40 -22.91 -4.80
C ASN A 242 2.43 -21.79 -5.20
N GLN A 243 2.40 -21.38 -6.48
CA GLN A 243 1.39 -20.46 -7.00
C GLN A 243 -0.02 -20.97 -6.73
N LYS A 244 -0.31 -22.25 -7.01
CA LYS A 244 -1.63 -22.84 -6.70
C LYS A 244 -1.98 -22.74 -5.20
N ARG A 245 -1.00 -22.93 -4.32
CA ARG A 245 -1.19 -22.81 -2.85
C ARG A 245 -1.42 -21.37 -2.42
N PHE A 246 -0.76 -20.42 -3.10
CA PHE A 246 -1.02 -19.01 -2.94
C PHE A 246 -2.45 -18.67 -3.38
N ASP A 247 -2.88 -19.11 -4.55
CA ASP A 247 -4.23 -18.85 -5.08
C ASP A 247 -5.32 -19.43 -4.16
N GLU A 248 -5.09 -20.65 -3.63
CA GLU A 248 -5.96 -21.27 -2.61
C GLU A 248 -6.05 -20.40 -1.34
N TYR A 249 -4.92 -19.89 -0.85
CA TYR A 249 -4.90 -19.01 0.32
C TYR A 249 -5.54 -17.64 0.02
N PHE A 250 -5.25 -17.05 -1.14
CA PHE A 250 -5.78 -15.76 -1.56
C PHE A 250 -7.31 -15.81 -1.66
N LYS A 251 -7.85 -16.89 -2.25
CA LYS A 251 -9.29 -17.15 -2.27
C LYS A 251 -9.86 -17.26 -0.84
N PHE A 252 -9.22 -18.06 0.02
CA PHE A 252 -9.65 -18.22 1.41
C PHE A 252 -9.58 -16.90 2.21
N PHE A 253 -8.55 -16.08 1.96
CA PHE A 253 -8.43 -14.74 2.51
C PHE A 253 -9.61 -13.86 2.07
N GLY A 254 -9.93 -13.86 0.76
CA GLY A 254 -11.09 -13.16 0.21
C GLY A 254 -12.40 -13.60 0.86
N GLU A 255 -12.62 -14.90 1.06
CA GLU A 255 -13.81 -15.44 1.72
C GLU A 255 -13.96 -14.95 3.17
N VAL A 256 -12.87 -15.00 3.96
CA VAL A 256 -12.88 -14.55 5.36
C VAL A 256 -13.05 -13.03 5.47
N THR A 257 -12.48 -12.29 4.53
CA THR A 257 -12.49 -10.82 4.53
C THR A 257 -13.69 -10.21 3.83
N LYS A 258 -14.47 -11.00 3.09
CA LYS A 258 -15.61 -10.55 2.28
C LYS A 258 -16.53 -9.60 3.03
N LYS A 259 -16.93 -9.99 4.23
CA LYS A 259 -17.86 -9.23 5.05
C LYS A 259 -17.40 -7.80 5.35
N TYR A 260 -16.09 -7.53 5.39
CA TYR A 260 -15.59 -6.18 5.66
C TYR A 260 -15.62 -5.30 4.41
N TRP A 261 -15.44 -5.88 3.22
CA TRP A 261 -15.60 -5.15 1.95
C TRP A 261 -17.05 -4.70 1.75
N ASP A 262 -17.99 -5.55 2.18
CA ASP A 262 -19.42 -5.34 2.03
C ASP A 262 -20.04 -4.51 3.17
N MET A 263 -19.24 -4.04 4.14
CA MET A 263 -19.73 -3.24 5.27
C MET A 263 -20.15 -1.84 4.83
N GLU A 264 -21.36 -1.44 5.23
CA GLU A 264 -21.85 -0.07 5.04
C GLU A 264 -20.99 0.96 5.80
N GLN A 265 -20.87 2.17 5.26
CA GLN A 265 -20.23 3.28 5.96
C GLN A 265 -20.91 3.51 7.33
N GLY A 266 -20.09 3.79 8.34
CA GLY A 266 -20.54 3.99 9.72
C GLY A 266 -20.70 2.70 10.52
N LEU A 267 -20.71 1.52 9.89
CA LEU A 267 -20.68 0.26 10.63
C LEU A 267 -19.27 -0.03 11.17
N LEU A 268 -19.21 -0.50 12.40
CA LEU A 268 -17.98 -0.86 13.11
C LEU A 268 -18.05 -2.33 13.53
N VAL A 269 -16.89 -2.97 13.65
CA VAL A 269 -16.77 -4.40 13.99
C VAL A 269 -15.93 -4.60 15.23
N THR A 270 -16.30 -5.57 16.08
CA THR A 270 -15.55 -5.88 17.30
C THR A 270 -14.18 -6.46 17.00
N LEU A 271 -13.17 -6.05 17.79
CA LEU A 271 -11.81 -6.60 17.72
C LEU A 271 -11.80 -8.12 17.93
N SER A 272 -12.65 -8.65 18.83
CA SER A 272 -12.79 -10.09 19.06
C SER A 272 -13.15 -10.88 17.78
N LEU A 273 -14.09 -10.36 16.98
CA LEU A 273 -14.43 -10.98 15.70
C LEU A 273 -13.26 -10.91 14.71
N VAL A 274 -12.53 -9.79 14.69
CA VAL A 274 -11.33 -9.62 13.85
C VAL A 274 -10.24 -10.62 14.25
N GLU A 275 -9.91 -10.74 15.53
CA GLU A 275 -8.93 -11.69 16.07
C GLU A 275 -9.30 -13.15 15.75
N LYS A 276 -10.59 -13.50 15.84
CA LYS A 276 -11.10 -14.81 15.41
C LYS A 276 -10.78 -15.08 13.94
N ASN A 277 -10.98 -14.10 13.06
CA ASN A 277 -10.70 -14.24 11.63
C ASN A 277 -9.20 -14.33 11.35
N ILE A 278 -8.38 -13.56 12.07
CA ILE A 278 -6.92 -13.66 12.00
C ILE A 278 -6.45 -15.05 12.41
N LYS A 279 -7.00 -15.61 13.50
CA LYS A 279 -6.69 -16.98 13.94
C LYS A 279 -7.09 -17.99 12.88
N THR A 280 -8.27 -17.86 12.28
CA THR A 280 -8.74 -18.71 11.17
C THR A 280 -7.77 -18.68 9.99
N LEU A 281 -7.32 -17.49 9.58
CA LEU A 281 -6.35 -17.32 8.49
C LEU A 281 -4.98 -17.91 8.84
N LYS A 282 -4.46 -17.67 10.04
CA LYS A 282 -3.17 -18.22 10.51
C LYS A 282 -3.17 -19.75 10.62
N ASN A 283 -4.34 -20.36 10.79
CA ASN A 283 -4.49 -21.83 10.80
C ASN A 283 -4.52 -22.44 9.38
N HIS A 284 -4.48 -21.62 8.32
CA HIS A 284 -4.42 -22.13 6.96
C HIS A 284 -3.14 -22.94 6.71
N LYS A 285 -3.23 -23.96 5.85
CA LYS A 285 -2.14 -24.91 5.56
C LYS A 285 -0.86 -24.21 5.10
N ILE A 286 -0.97 -23.05 4.46
CA ILE A 286 0.16 -22.24 3.98
C ILE A 286 1.12 -21.82 5.11
N PHE A 287 0.59 -21.54 6.31
CA PHE A 287 1.38 -21.16 7.47
C PHE A 287 1.76 -22.38 8.31
N VAL A 288 0.81 -23.30 8.56
CA VAL A 288 1.05 -24.50 9.37
C VAL A 288 2.14 -25.39 8.77
N LYS A 289 2.16 -25.52 7.44
CA LYS A 289 3.20 -26.27 6.73
C LYS A 289 4.44 -25.43 6.38
N LYS A 290 4.50 -24.18 6.84
CA LYS A 290 5.61 -23.22 6.61
C LYS A 290 5.96 -23.05 5.14
N TRP A 291 4.96 -23.05 4.26
CA TRP A 291 5.16 -22.80 2.84
C TRP A 291 5.43 -21.32 2.59
N ALA A 292 4.67 -20.44 3.23
CA ALA A 292 5.00 -19.03 3.31
C ALA A 292 6.13 -18.85 4.34
N ARG A 293 7.34 -18.51 3.86
CA ARG A 293 8.47 -18.21 4.73
C ARG A 293 8.29 -16.83 5.34
N LYS A 294 8.41 -16.79 6.66
CA LYS A 294 8.39 -15.54 7.43
C LYS A 294 9.73 -14.81 7.21
N VAL A 295 9.66 -13.58 6.73
CA VAL A 295 10.80 -12.65 6.65
C VAL A 295 10.80 -11.80 7.91
N ARG A 296 11.89 -11.08 8.20
CA ARG A 296 11.98 -10.19 9.37
C ARG A 296 10.76 -9.26 9.39
N LEU A 297 9.99 -9.36 10.48
CA LEU A 297 8.60 -8.89 10.55
C LEU A 297 8.43 -7.36 10.55
N ASN A 298 9.48 -6.61 10.84
CA ASN A 298 9.43 -5.16 10.88
C ASN A 298 10.83 -4.61 10.69
N PRO A 299 11.18 -4.19 9.47
CA PRO A 299 12.20 -3.17 9.31
C PRO A 299 11.81 -2.01 10.23
N TYR A 300 12.77 -1.52 11.02
CA TYR A 300 12.59 -0.32 11.86
C TYR A 300 11.67 -0.47 13.09
N GLU A 301 11.44 -1.66 13.64
CA GLU A 301 10.64 -1.84 14.88
C GLU A 301 11.15 -0.98 16.05
N ASN A 302 12.47 -0.83 16.14
CA ASN A 302 13.15 -0.08 17.20
C ASN A 302 13.43 1.38 16.85
N SER A 303 13.13 1.80 15.62
CA SER A 303 13.34 3.18 15.18
C SER A 303 12.16 4.05 15.60
N LYS A 304 12.44 5.31 15.95
CA LYS A 304 11.41 6.29 16.27
C LYS A 304 10.66 6.68 15.01
N TYR A 305 9.48 7.23 15.21
CA TYR A 305 8.53 7.57 14.15
C TYR A 305 9.12 8.52 13.08
N TYR A 306 9.85 9.55 13.52
CA TYR A 306 10.49 10.55 12.67
C TYR A 306 11.98 10.31 12.44
N ASP A 307 12.54 9.17 12.84
CA ASP A 307 13.92 8.85 12.46
C ASP A 307 13.97 8.75 10.93
N GLU A 308 15.10 9.14 10.34
CA GLU A 308 15.31 9.12 8.90
C GLU A 308 16.07 7.86 8.48
N ILE A 309 15.73 7.33 7.30
CA ILE A 309 16.37 6.17 6.69
C ILE A 309 16.71 6.52 5.25
N SER A 310 17.95 6.24 4.83
CA SER A 310 18.33 6.43 3.43
C SER A 310 17.45 5.61 2.49
N VAL A 311 17.05 6.22 1.37
CA VAL A 311 16.25 5.56 0.32
C VAL A 311 16.96 4.31 -0.19
N LYS A 312 18.30 4.32 -0.30
CA LYS A 312 19.08 3.13 -0.68
C LYS A 312 18.90 1.97 0.29
N TYR A 313 18.84 2.24 1.60
CA TYR A 313 18.60 1.20 2.60
C TYR A 313 17.18 0.64 2.50
N LEU A 314 16.18 1.51 2.30
CA LEU A 314 14.80 1.10 2.04
C LEU A 314 14.68 0.26 0.76
N GLU A 315 15.33 0.66 -0.33
CA GLU A 315 15.33 -0.09 -1.60
C GLU A 315 15.91 -1.49 -1.41
N ASN A 316 17.03 -1.61 -0.70
CA ASN A 316 17.64 -2.90 -0.37
C ASN A 316 16.71 -3.74 0.54
N ASP A 317 16.02 -3.15 1.51
CA ASP A 317 15.04 -3.87 2.33
C ASP A 317 13.85 -4.35 1.49
N CYS A 318 13.33 -3.53 0.58
CA CYS A 318 12.28 -3.90 -0.36
C CYS A 318 12.72 -5.05 -1.28
N GLU A 319 13.93 -5.01 -1.82
CA GLU A 319 14.50 -6.07 -2.64
C GLU A 319 14.62 -7.39 -1.85
N ASN A 320 15.14 -7.33 -0.62
CA ASN A 320 15.26 -8.49 0.26
C ASN A 320 13.90 -9.08 0.64
N LEU A 321 12.87 -8.24 0.75
CA LEU A 321 11.49 -8.66 1.00
C LEU A 321 10.78 -9.16 -0.29
N GLY A 322 11.38 -8.94 -1.47
CA GLY A 322 10.80 -9.29 -2.76
C GLY A 322 9.59 -8.42 -3.12
N ILE A 323 9.53 -7.18 -2.63
CA ILE A 323 8.44 -6.24 -2.89
C ILE A 323 8.93 -5.06 -3.73
N VAL A 324 8.00 -4.40 -4.42
CA VAL A 324 8.35 -3.21 -5.21
C VAL A 324 8.48 -2.01 -4.27
N CYS A 325 9.65 -1.39 -4.24
CA CYS A 325 9.82 -0.08 -3.60
C CYS A 325 9.14 0.98 -4.47
N ILE A 326 8.32 1.86 -3.87
CA ILE A 326 7.88 3.05 -4.58
C ILE A 326 9.11 3.95 -4.66
N LYS A 327 9.60 4.17 -5.88
CA LYS A 327 10.63 5.19 -6.09
C LYS A 327 9.94 6.52 -5.87
N ASN A 328 10.24 7.16 -4.74
CA ASN A 328 9.71 8.48 -4.43
C ASN A 328 9.97 9.39 -5.63
N SER A 329 8.92 10.00 -6.17
CA SER A 329 9.05 11.10 -7.12
C SER A 329 9.75 12.32 -6.49
N LEU A 330 9.76 12.37 -5.15
CA LEU A 330 10.50 13.33 -4.36
C LEU A 330 11.97 12.90 -4.31
N ARG A 331 12.86 13.74 -4.85
CA ARG A 331 14.33 13.57 -4.89
C ARG A 331 14.97 13.63 -3.48
N MET A 332 14.40 12.94 -2.49
CA MET A 332 14.92 12.91 -1.12
C MET A 332 15.92 11.76 -0.97
N GLU A 333 17.05 12.04 -0.34
CA GLU A 333 18.06 11.02 -0.01
C GLU A 333 17.60 10.12 1.13
N ASP A 334 16.82 10.69 2.05
CA ASP A 334 16.27 10.03 3.22
C ASP A 334 14.73 10.08 3.24
N VAL A 335 14.13 9.09 3.89
CA VAL A 335 12.69 9.00 4.12
C VAL A 335 12.45 8.75 5.61
N PRO A 336 11.45 9.39 6.24
CA PRO A 336 11.13 9.10 7.63
C PRO A 336 10.66 7.65 7.79
N VAL A 337 10.91 7.05 8.96
CA VAL A 337 10.53 5.67 9.30
C VAL A 337 9.07 5.37 9.01
N PHE A 338 8.15 6.29 9.32
CA PHE A 338 6.73 6.07 9.00
C PHE A 338 6.49 5.96 7.48
N GLY A 339 7.21 6.74 6.67
CA GLY A 339 7.16 6.70 5.21
C GLY A 339 7.79 5.42 4.66
N ALA A 340 8.90 4.96 5.24
CA ALA A 340 9.51 3.68 4.92
C ALA A 340 8.57 2.49 5.22
N ARG A 341 7.95 2.47 6.40
CA ARG A 341 6.94 1.46 6.79
C ARG A 341 5.75 1.47 5.83
N ALA A 342 5.26 2.65 5.45
CA ALA A 342 4.17 2.80 4.50
C ALA A 342 4.53 2.23 3.10
N ASN A 343 5.73 2.54 2.61
CA ASN A 343 6.26 2.01 1.35
C ASN A 343 6.30 0.48 1.33
N ILE A 344 6.81 -0.11 2.41
CA ILE A 344 6.92 -1.56 2.52
C ILE A 344 5.52 -2.20 2.52
N LEU A 345 4.60 -1.70 3.33
CA LEU A 345 3.22 -2.22 3.40
C LEU A 345 2.47 -2.06 2.06
N TYR A 346 2.70 -0.96 1.34
CA TYR A 346 2.20 -0.81 -0.02
C TYR A 346 2.81 -1.85 -0.97
N GLY A 347 4.12 -2.08 -0.91
CA GLY A 347 4.78 -3.13 -1.69
C GLY A 347 4.19 -4.53 -1.41
N TYR A 348 3.82 -4.81 -0.16
CA TYR A 348 3.08 -6.03 0.21
C TYR A 348 1.66 -6.07 -0.36
N THR A 349 0.98 -4.93 -0.41
CA THR A 349 -0.36 -4.81 -1.01
C THR A 349 -0.30 -5.12 -2.50
N GLU A 350 0.69 -4.54 -3.19
CA GLU A 350 0.93 -4.74 -4.63
C GLU A 350 1.30 -6.17 -4.99
N ILE A 351 2.13 -6.84 -4.17
CA ILE A 351 2.46 -8.23 -4.46
C ILE A 351 1.32 -9.19 -4.13
N PHE A 352 0.49 -8.89 -3.13
CA PHE A 352 -0.57 -9.80 -2.69
C PHE A 352 -1.78 -9.73 -3.63
N TYR A 353 -2.26 -8.52 -3.96
CA TYR A 353 -3.43 -8.33 -4.79
C TYR A 353 -3.10 -8.23 -6.29
N PRO A 354 -3.90 -8.86 -7.17
CA PRO A 354 -3.87 -8.59 -8.60
C PRO A 354 -4.09 -7.11 -8.95
N ASP A 355 -3.59 -6.67 -10.11
CA ASP A 355 -3.63 -5.26 -10.53
C ASP A 355 -5.05 -4.72 -10.74
N ASP A 356 -6.02 -5.57 -11.07
CA ASP A 356 -7.41 -5.18 -11.31
C ASP A 356 -8.25 -5.01 -10.03
N MET A 357 -7.74 -5.41 -8.87
CA MET A 357 -8.41 -5.31 -7.56
C MET A 357 -8.23 -3.93 -6.91
N VAL A 358 -8.57 -2.88 -7.66
CA VAL A 358 -8.38 -1.47 -7.28
C VAL A 358 -9.09 -1.14 -5.97
N GLU A 359 -10.34 -1.54 -5.79
CA GLU A 359 -11.14 -1.21 -4.60
C GLU A 359 -10.54 -1.79 -3.31
N GLN A 360 -10.09 -3.05 -3.35
CA GLN A 360 -9.50 -3.73 -2.20
C GLN A 360 -8.13 -3.12 -1.84
N LYS A 361 -7.33 -2.78 -2.86
CA LYS A 361 -6.07 -2.05 -2.66
C LYS A 361 -6.34 -0.67 -2.04
N MET A 362 -7.34 0.08 -2.53
CA MET A 362 -7.70 1.40 -1.99
C MET A 362 -8.18 1.36 -0.54
N MET A 363 -8.93 0.33 -0.16
CA MET A 363 -9.37 0.20 1.23
C MET A 363 -8.22 -0.18 2.18
N LEU A 364 -7.20 -0.90 1.69
CA LEU A 364 -5.95 -1.08 2.46
C LEU A 364 -5.11 0.18 2.51
N VAL A 365 -5.09 0.99 1.46
CA VAL A 365 -4.48 2.32 1.48
C VAL A 365 -5.16 3.19 2.54
N ASP A 366 -6.49 3.21 2.61
CA ASP A 366 -7.21 3.98 3.63
C ASP A 366 -6.84 3.51 5.06
N GLY A 367 -6.62 2.21 5.28
CA GLY A 367 -6.07 1.69 6.54
C GLY A 367 -4.58 1.97 6.75
N LEU A 368 -3.78 2.03 5.68
CA LEU A 368 -2.36 2.36 5.73
C LEU A 368 -2.13 3.82 6.15
N LEU A 369 -2.97 4.74 5.66
CA LEU A 369 -2.83 6.16 5.96
C LEU A 369 -2.91 6.45 7.46
N THR A 370 -3.58 5.59 8.24
CA THR A 370 -3.68 5.75 9.70
C THR A 370 -2.33 5.57 10.42
N ILE A 371 -1.33 4.97 9.77
CA ILE A 371 0.04 4.84 10.29
C ILE A 371 1.00 5.91 9.73
N MET A 372 0.46 6.90 9.01
CA MET A 372 1.22 8.03 8.46
C MET A 372 0.90 9.33 9.19
N ASP A 373 1.78 10.33 9.00
CA ASP A 373 1.58 11.67 9.53
C ASP A 373 0.38 12.29 8.84
N PHE A 374 -0.57 12.82 9.63
CA PHE A 374 -1.82 13.37 9.12
C PHE A 374 -1.59 14.47 8.09
N ARG A 375 -0.54 15.29 8.25
CA ARG A 375 -0.18 16.40 7.35
C ARG A 375 0.14 15.92 5.95
N CYS A 376 0.59 14.66 5.80
CA CYS A 376 0.94 14.09 4.52
C CYS A 376 -0.06 13.05 4.00
N ARG A 377 -1.13 12.71 4.75
CA ARG A 377 -2.09 11.66 4.37
C ARG A 377 -2.77 11.95 3.04
N GLN A 378 -3.18 13.18 2.79
CA GLN A 378 -3.85 13.55 1.54
C GLN A 378 -2.95 13.31 0.32
N ASN A 379 -1.73 13.84 0.38
CA ASN A 379 -0.75 13.75 -0.71
C ASN A 379 -0.34 12.29 -0.95
N HIS A 380 -0.11 11.53 0.12
CA HIS A 380 0.19 10.10 0.00
C HIS A 380 -0.99 9.31 -0.53
N ARG A 381 -2.23 9.62 -0.13
CA ARG A 381 -3.41 8.96 -0.69
C ARG A 381 -3.51 9.18 -2.19
N LYS A 382 -3.37 10.43 -2.64
CA LYS A 382 -3.38 10.79 -4.07
C LYS A 382 -2.28 10.05 -4.83
N LEU A 383 -1.06 10.02 -4.28
CA LEU A 383 0.07 9.29 -4.86
C LEU A 383 -0.24 7.79 -4.98
N LEU A 384 -0.60 7.12 -3.88
CA LEU A 384 -0.86 5.69 -3.87
C LEU A 384 -2.06 5.32 -4.75
N GLN A 385 -3.10 6.15 -4.78
CA GLN A 385 -4.23 6.00 -5.69
C GLN A 385 -3.75 6.06 -7.14
N SER A 386 -2.97 7.08 -7.53
CA SER A 386 -2.47 7.21 -8.90
C SER A 386 -1.66 5.97 -9.35
N LEU A 387 -0.82 5.43 -8.46
CA LEU A 387 -0.03 4.23 -8.72
C LEU A 387 -0.90 2.98 -8.91
N ILE A 388 -1.94 2.80 -8.09
CA ILE A 388 -2.88 1.69 -8.20
C ILE A 388 -3.64 1.75 -9.54
N TYR A 389 -4.17 2.92 -9.90
CA TYR A 389 -4.93 3.11 -11.14
C TYR A 389 -4.05 2.95 -12.38
N GLN A 390 -2.83 3.52 -12.37
CA GLN A 390 -1.87 3.37 -13.46
C GLN A 390 -1.54 1.89 -13.71
N ARG A 391 -1.30 1.10 -12.66
CA ARG A 391 -1.04 -0.35 -12.79
C ARG A 391 -2.25 -1.13 -13.28
N ALA A 392 -3.45 -0.71 -12.89
CA ALA A 392 -4.69 -1.28 -13.40
C ALA A 392 -4.97 -0.94 -14.87
N GLY A 393 -4.16 -0.07 -15.50
CA GLY A 393 -4.38 0.42 -16.87
C GLY A 393 -5.65 1.28 -16.98
N LYS A 394 -6.07 1.93 -15.89
CA LYS A 394 -7.22 2.82 -15.84
C LYS A 394 -6.73 4.26 -15.83
N GLU A 395 -7.36 5.12 -16.63
CA GLU A 395 -7.13 6.56 -16.52
C GLU A 395 -7.59 7.03 -15.14
N VAL A 396 -6.78 7.87 -14.50
CA VAL A 396 -7.12 8.46 -13.21
C VAL A 396 -8.11 9.58 -13.49
N GLU A 397 -9.41 9.28 -13.42
CA GLU A 397 -10.40 10.32 -13.17
C GLU A 397 -10.19 10.76 -11.71
N LEU A 398 -9.30 11.74 -11.52
CA LEU A 398 -9.21 12.44 -10.25
C LEU A 398 -10.55 13.14 -10.07
N GLU A 399 -11.46 12.50 -9.33
CA GLU A 399 -12.60 13.20 -8.77
C GLU A 399 -12.00 14.32 -7.90
N GLU A 400 -12.00 15.53 -8.46
CA GLU A 400 -11.90 16.74 -7.67
C GLU A 400 -13.12 16.74 -6.76
N GLU A 401 -13.01 16.07 -5.60
CA GLU A 401 -13.89 16.31 -4.47
C GLU A 401 -13.74 17.81 -4.19
N ALA A 402 -14.68 18.59 -4.71
CA ALA A 402 -14.72 20.03 -4.52
C ALA A 402 -14.73 20.28 -3.01
N SER A 403 -13.57 20.69 -2.49
CA SER A 403 -13.44 21.21 -1.14
C SER A 403 -14.12 22.58 -1.12
N GLU A 404 -15.45 22.59 -1.11
CA GLU A 404 -16.20 23.69 -0.55
C GLU A 404 -15.81 23.74 0.94
N GLU A 405 -15.19 24.85 1.37
CA GLU A 405 -14.66 25.16 2.71
C GLU A 405 -13.13 25.07 2.88
N SER A 406 -12.42 26.11 2.43
CA SER A 406 -11.46 26.88 3.27
C SER A 406 -10.74 27.97 2.47
N GLU A 407 -11.43 29.04 2.07
CA GLU A 407 -10.78 30.33 1.79
C GLU A 407 -10.81 31.16 3.07
N ASN A 408 -9.81 31.01 3.94
CA ASN A 408 -9.34 32.04 4.88
C ASN A 408 -8.25 31.48 5.81
N SER A 409 -6.99 31.54 5.37
CA SER A 409 -5.84 31.81 6.23
C SER A 409 -4.60 32.08 5.37
N SER A 410 -4.40 33.32 4.96
CA SER A 410 -3.08 33.84 4.61
C SER A 410 -2.36 34.22 5.90
N ASP A 411 -1.22 33.59 6.19
CA ASP A 411 -0.01 34.24 6.70
C ASP A 411 0.93 33.17 7.27
N SER A 412 2.00 32.89 6.52
CA SER A 412 3.32 32.64 7.09
C SER A 412 4.36 32.64 5.97
N ASP A 413 5.18 33.68 5.96
CA ASP A 413 6.50 33.68 5.38
C ASP A 413 7.32 32.55 6.01
N ASP A 414 7.90 31.66 5.22
CA ASP A 414 9.08 30.94 5.68
C ASP A 414 10.03 30.60 4.52
N ASP A 415 11.23 31.13 4.68
CA ASP A 415 12.38 31.13 3.79
C ASP A 415 13.21 29.88 4.10
N SER A 416 13.35 28.97 3.14
CA SER A 416 14.42 27.97 3.22
C SER A 416 14.98 27.63 1.84
N SER A 417 16.26 27.97 1.71
CA SER A 417 17.13 27.72 0.58
C SER A 417 17.63 26.28 0.62
N ILE A 418 17.39 25.52 -0.45
CA ILE A 418 18.03 24.23 -0.68
C ILE A 418 18.94 24.33 -1.91
N VAL A 419 20.20 24.03 -1.66
CA VAL A 419 21.31 23.93 -2.61
C VAL A 419 21.18 22.62 -3.37
N SER A 420 21.16 22.68 -4.71
CA SER A 420 21.32 21.51 -5.59
C SER A 420 22.66 21.58 -6.31
N SER A 421 23.44 20.52 -6.19
CA SER A 421 24.64 20.24 -6.96
C SER A 421 24.29 19.50 -8.25
N ASP A 422 24.83 20.00 -9.37
CA ASP A 422 24.82 19.40 -10.69
C ASP A 422 25.88 18.28 -10.83
N GLU A 423 25.58 17.27 -11.65
CA GLU A 423 26.56 16.58 -12.49
C GLU A 423 26.00 16.39 -13.91
N ASP A 424 26.73 16.98 -14.86
CA ASP A 424 26.83 16.80 -16.32
C ASP A 424 26.94 15.31 -16.74
N SER A 425 26.82 14.84 -18.00
CA SER A 425 26.59 15.34 -19.37
C SER A 425 26.44 14.08 -20.25
N VAL A 426 25.97 14.22 -21.49
CA VAL A 426 26.69 13.86 -22.74
C VAL A 426 25.69 13.98 -23.90
N GLU A 427 26.02 14.91 -24.80
CA GLU A 427 25.43 15.10 -26.13
C GLU A 427 26.05 14.14 -27.16
N GLU A 428 25.30 13.86 -28.23
CA GLU A 428 25.71 13.56 -29.62
C GLU A 428 24.49 12.88 -30.30
N GLU A 429 24.06 13.14 -31.52
CA GLU A 429 24.43 14.06 -32.60
C GLU A 429 23.26 14.06 -33.59
N GLU A 430 23.20 15.07 -34.44
CA GLU A 430 22.20 15.31 -35.48
C GLU A 430 22.19 14.26 -36.61
N GLU A 431 21.03 14.00 -37.22
CA GLU A 431 20.98 13.78 -38.67
C GLU A 431 19.60 14.21 -39.24
N GLU A 432 19.63 15.29 -40.02
CA GLU A 432 18.60 15.68 -40.98
C GLU A 432 18.37 14.56 -42.00
N LEU A 433 17.13 14.36 -42.46
CA LEU A 433 16.89 14.03 -43.87
C LEU A 433 15.48 14.39 -44.31
N ALA A 434 15.45 15.12 -45.42
CA ALA A 434 14.30 15.76 -46.05
C ALA A 434 13.36 14.79 -46.78
N GLY A 435 12.08 15.20 -46.84
CA GLY A 435 11.30 15.26 -48.07
C GLY A 435 10.71 13.97 -48.65
N THR A 436 9.38 13.92 -48.76
CA THR A 436 8.69 13.97 -50.07
C THR A 436 7.17 14.01 -49.92
N ALA A 437 6.57 14.97 -50.61
CA ALA A 437 5.15 15.03 -50.93
C ALA A 437 4.76 13.91 -51.91
N THR A 438 3.48 13.54 -51.98
CA THR A 438 2.68 13.35 -53.23
C THR A 438 1.21 12.98 -52.90
N GLN A 439 0.31 13.93 -53.24
CA GLN A 439 -0.97 13.84 -53.97
C GLN A 439 -2.12 12.87 -53.63
N GLN A 440 -3.29 13.51 -53.53
CA GLN A 440 -4.57 13.22 -54.21
C GLN A 440 -5.29 11.88 -54.01
N SER A 441 -6.51 11.95 -53.49
CA SER A 441 -7.67 11.88 -54.39
C SER A 441 -8.95 12.28 -53.68
N ASP A 442 -9.65 13.23 -54.31
CA ASP A 442 -11.07 13.48 -54.16
C ASP A 442 -11.87 12.20 -54.46
N ASN A 443 -12.94 11.95 -53.71
CA ASN A 443 -14.21 11.72 -54.38
C ASN A 443 -15.41 11.94 -53.45
N ASP A 444 -16.37 12.56 -54.09
CA ASP A 444 -17.54 13.23 -53.60
C ASP A 444 -18.79 12.35 -53.88
N ILE A 445 -19.95 12.83 -53.45
CA ILE A 445 -21.30 12.46 -53.96
C ILE A 445 -22.06 11.28 -53.28
N SER A 446 -22.89 11.72 -52.33
CA SER A 446 -24.37 11.71 -52.37
C SER A 446 -25.20 10.42 -52.23
N SER A 447 -26.05 10.46 -51.20
CA SER A 447 -27.52 10.36 -51.22
C SER A 447 -28.23 9.48 -52.27
N ARG A 448 -29.14 8.60 -51.78
CA ARG A 448 -30.53 8.55 -52.23
C ARG A 448 -31.45 7.68 -51.35
N ASN A 449 -32.60 8.26 -51.05
CA ASN A 449 -33.84 7.65 -50.52
C ASN A 449 -34.52 6.71 -51.52
N SER A 450 -35.30 5.74 -51.01
CA SER A 450 -36.72 5.42 -51.35
C SER A 450 -37.01 3.92 -51.09
N LYS A 451 -37.92 3.52 -50.18
CA LYS A 451 -39.41 3.42 -50.22
C LYS A 451 -39.99 2.20 -50.97
N ALA A 452 -41.06 1.64 -50.35
CA ALA A 452 -42.10 0.71 -50.82
C ALA A 452 -41.74 -0.80 -50.84
N ALA A 453 -42.31 -1.66 -49.97
CA ALA A 453 -43.71 -2.13 -49.81
C ALA A 453 -43.99 -3.42 -50.63
N GLN A 454 -44.32 -4.53 -49.95
CA GLN A 454 -45.48 -5.37 -50.28
C GLN A 454 -45.71 -6.52 -49.29
N ASP A 455 -47.00 -6.75 -49.06
CA ASP A 455 -47.70 -7.73 -48.25
C ASP A 455 -47.36 -9.20 -48.53
N LYS A 456 -47.55 -10.08 -47.51
CA LYS A 456 -48.60 -11.12 -47.57
C LYS A 456 -48.73 -11.92 -46.27
N ASN A 457 -49.96 -11.90 -45.75
CA ASN A 457 -50.58 -12.84 -44.81
C ASN A 457 -50.48 -14.30 -45.29
N SER A 458 -50.35 -15.25 -44.35
CA SER A 458 -51.40 -16.28 -44.13
C SER A 458 -51.15 -17.11 -42.87
N SER A 459 -52.11 -16.98 -41.95
CA SER A 459 -52.51 -17.91 -40.89
C SER A 459 -52.68 -19.35 -41.37
N THR A 460 -52.36 -20.35 -40.54
CA THR A 460 -53.36 -21.38 -40.16
C THR A 460 -52.97 -22.16 -38.90
N THR A 461 -53.96 -22.21 -38.02
CA THR A 461 -54.18 -23.01 -36.81
C THR A 461 -54.41 -24.50 -37.09
N SER A 462 -54.12 -25.37 -36.12
CA SER A 462 -55.07 -26.43 -35.71
C SER A 462 -54.68 -27.10 -34.39
N GLU A 463 -55.69 -27.25 -33.54
CA GLU A 463 -55.73 -27.85 -32.21
C GLU A 463 -55.70 -29.40 -32.20
N ALA A 464 -55.25 -29.92 -31.06
CA ALA A 464 -55.73 -31.06 -30.24
C ALA A 464 -56.24 -32.38 -30.87
N THR A 465 -55.74 -33.53 -30.37
CA THR A 465 -56.47 -34.41 -29.41
C THR A 465 -55.65 -35.66 -28.99
N GLU A 466 -55.88 -36.07 -27.73
CA GLU A 466 -55.81 -37.37 -27.01
C GLU A 466 -55.62 -38.66 -27.87
N SER A 467 -55.05 -39.81 -27.44
CA SER A 467 -54.92 -40.47 -26.12
C SER A 467 -54.10 -41.79 -26.20
N THR A 468 -53.52 -42.20 -25.05
CA THR A 468 -53.31 -43.57 -24.47
C THR A 468 -52.38 -44.67 -25.05
N GLU A 469 -51.70 -45.33 -24.08
CA GLU A 469 -51.07 -46.69 -24.03
C GLU A 469 -49.73 -46.90 -24.79
N SER A 470 -48.68 -47.57 -24.31
CA SER A 470 -48.36 -48.33 -23.08
C SER A 470 -46.85 -48.70 -23.07
N LEU A 471 -46.25 -48.83 -21.88
CA LEU A 471 -45.11 -49.71 -21.48
C LEU A 471 -43.86 -49.87 -22.39
N GLU A 472 -42.68 -49.46 -21.92
CA GLU A 472 -41.62 -50.35 -21.38
C GLU A 472 -40.38 -49.56 -20.93
N ASP A 473 -39.62 -50.21 -20.04
CA ASP A 473 -38.61 -49.68 -19.13
C ASP A 473 -37.40 -49.00 -19.76
N THR A 474 -36.87 -47.96 -19.11
CA THR A 474 -35.45 -47.94 -18.74
C THR A 474 -35.15 -46.93 -17.65
N ASN A 475 -34.36 -47.42 -16.72
CA ASN A 475 -34.10 -46.94 -15.38
C ASN A 475 -32.83 -46.08 -15.37
N SER A 476 -32.90 -44.81 -14.93
CA SER A 476 -31.71 -44.11 -14.44
C SER A 476 -32.07 -43.05 -13.39
N GLY A 477 -32.17 -43.51 -12.14
CA GLY A 477 -32.31 -42.67 -10.97
C GLY A 477 -31.03 -41.87 -10.68
N ARG A 478 -31.23 -40.59 -10.38
CA ARG A 478 -30.30 -39.72 -9.65
C ARG A 478 -29.82 -40.40 -8.36
N CYS A 479 -28.54 -40.21 -8.02
CA CYS A 479 -28.10 -40.24 -6.64
C CYS A 479 -27.04 -39.16 -6.40
N SER A 480 -27.41 -38.19 -5.59
CA SER A 480 -26.55 -37.19 -4.95
C SER A 480 -26.04 -37.78 -3.63
N GLN A 481 -24.71 -37.83 -3.42
CA GLN A 481 -24.12 -37.87 -2.07
C GLN A 481 -22.58 -37.67 -2.08
N SER A 482 -22.16 -36.64 -1.33
CA SER A 482 -20.92 -36.44 -0.56
C SER A 482 -19.71 -37.37 -0.77
N ASP A 483 -18.60 -36.78 -1.23
CA ASP A 483 -17.26 -37.37 -1.22
C ASP A 483 -16.60 -37.30 0.18
N GLN A 484 -16.56 -38.44 0.88
CA GLN A 484 -15.51 -38.77 1.85
C GLN A 484 -14.57 -39.81 1.20
N LEU A 485 -13.36 -39.40 0.85
CA LEU A 485 -12.31 -40.31 0.35
C LEU A 485 -11.70 -41.10 1.52
N SER A 486 -12.27 -42.27 1.84
CA SER A 486 -11.61 -43.29 2.66
C SER A 486 -10.92 -44.32 1.77
N MET A 487 -9.59 -44.45 1.86
CA MET A 487 -8.85 -45.56 1.23
C MET A 487 -9.12 -46.87 1.98
N ASN A 488 -9.84 -47.80 1.36
CA ASN A 488 -10.05 -49.13 1.92
C ASN A 488 -8.92 -50.07 1.49
N VAL A 489 -8.09 -50.51 2.44
CA VAL A 489 -7.09 -51.58 2.25
C VAL A 489 -7.80 -52.91 2.39
N VAL A 490 -7.90 -53.67 1.30
CA VAL A 490 -8.56 -54.99 1.30
C VAL A 490 -7.56 -56.06 1.75
N LEU A 491 -7.74 -56.58 2.95
CA LEU A 491 -6.98 -57.73 3.46
C LEU A 491 -7.60 -59.04 2.94
N PRO A 492 -6.79 -60.06 2.59
CA PRO A 492 -7.29 -61.39 2.27
C PRO A 492 -8.12 -61.97 3.43
N ILE A 493 -9.18 -62.72 3.12
CA ILE A 493 -10.16 -63.27 4.09
C ILE A 493 -9.52 -64.15 5.18
N ASN A 494 -8.28 -64.62 4.98
CA ASN A 494 -7.52 -65.43 5.95
C ASN A 494 -6.24 -64.73 6.47
N PHE A 495 -6.14 -63.40 6.41
CA PHE A 495 -4.94 -62.68 6.85
C PHE A 495 -4.91 -62.52 8.37
N ASN A 496 -4.12 -63.36 9.04
CA ASN A 496 -3.87 -63.26 10.47
C ASN A 496 -2.70 -62.30 10.76
N LEU A 497 -3.03 -61.06 11.14
CA LEU A 497 -2.08 -59.99 11.41
C LEU A 497 -1.07 -60.36 12.51
N ALA A 498 -1.50 -61.07 13.55
CA ALA A 498 -0.63 -61.48 14.65
C ALA A 498 0.44 -62.50 14.20
N ALA A 499 0.07 -63.41 13.29
CA ALA A 499 1.01 -64.39 12.74
C ALA A 499 2.03 -63.77 11.77
N ALA A 500 1.64 -62.73 11.03
CA ALA A 500 2.53 -62.02 10.11
C ALA A 500 3.58 -61.17 10.85
N VAL A 501 3.18 -60.50 11.94
CA VAL A 501 4.08 -59.72 12.81
C VAL A 501 5.05 -60.64 13.55
N ALA A 502 4.59 -61.79 14.06
CA ALA A 502 5.45 -62.76 14.75
C ALA A 502 6.54 -63.37 13.86
N LYS A 503 6.38 -63.34 12.53
CA LYS A 503 7.31 -63.95 11.56
C LYS A 503 8.21 -62.93 10.83
N ASN A 504 8.20 -61.64 11.21
CA ASN A 504 8.95 -60.57 10.53
C ASN A 504 8.82 -60.60 8.99
N GLN A 505 7.63 -60.90 8.47
CA GLN A 505 7.42 -61.00 7.02
C GLN A 505 7.33 -59.60 6.39
N THR A 506 8.12 -59.38 5.35
CA THR A 506 8.13 -58.12 4.58
C THR A 506 7.18 -58.22 3.37
N PHE A 507 6.31 -57.23 3.22
CA PHE A 507 5.31 -57.16 2.15
C PHE A 507 5.55 -55.93 1.26
N LYS A 508 5.23 -56.07 -0.03
CA LYS A 508 5.23 -54.98 -1.01
C LYS A 508 3.78 -54.55 -1.28
N ILE A 509 3.51 -53.24 -1.19
CA ILE A 509 2.20 -52.68 -1.56
C ILE A 509 2.18 -52.46 -3.07
N SER A 510 1.21 -53.07 -3.75
CA SER A 510 0.92 -52.87 -5.17
C SER A 510 -0.43 -52.16 -5.30
N ILE A 511 -0.44 -51.02 -5.99
CA ILE A 511 -1.66 -50.25 -6.27
C ILE A 511 -2.03 -50.52 -7.72
N THR A 512 -3.23 -51.06 -7.97
CA THR A 512 -3.72 -51.27 -9.33
C THR A 512 -4.31 -49.97 -9.90
N CYS A 513 -4.44 -49.87 -11.22
CA CYS A 513 -4.87 -48.62 -11.88
C CYS A 513 -6.31 -48.18 -11.53
N CYS A 514 -7.06 -48.98 -10.76
CA CYS A 514 -8.41 -48.67 -10.26
C CYS A 514 -8.43 -48.26 -8.77
N GLY A 515 -7.29 -47.95 -8.15
CA GLY A 515 -7.21 -47.38 -6.80
C GLY A 515 -7.24 -48.40 -5.64
N ALA A 516 -7.23 -49.70 -5.92
CA ALA A 516 -7.15 -50.74 -4.88
C ALA A 516 -5.69 -51.08 -4.53
N ALA A 517 -5.35 -51.02 -3.25
CA ALA A 517 -4.04 -51.42 -2.73
C ALA A 517 -4.06 -52.89 -2.24
N ARG A 518 -3.11 -53.72 -2.72
CA ARG A 518 -2.90 -55.12 -2.29
C ARG A 518 -1.49 -55.33 -1.73
N LEU A 519 -1.36 -56.15 -0.69
CA LEU A 519 -0.09 -56.56 -0.08
C LEU A 519 0.41 -57.89 -0.67
N ILE A 520 1.66 -57.93 -1.18
CA ILE A 520 2.28 -59.13 -1.78
C ILE A 520 3.55 -59.53 -0.98
N PRO A 521 3.73 -60.80 -0.55
CA PRO A 521 4.94 -61.24 0.17
C PRO A 521 6.20 -61.20 -0.72
N TYR A 522 7.34 -60.75 -0.17
CA TYR A 522 8.61 -60.64 -0.90
C TYR A 522 9.47 -61.92 -0.79
N THR A 523 9.92 -62.49 -1.92
CA THR A 523 10.89 -63.61 -1.97
C THR A 523 12.14 -63.23 -2.79
N ALA A 524 13.33 -63.44 -2.22
CA ALA A 524 14.61 -63.09 -2.86
C ALA A 524 15.03 -64.11 -3.97
N PRO A 525 15.74 -63.68 -5.03
CA PRO A 525 16.16 -64.56 -6.13
C PRO A 525 17.46 -65.34 -5.84
N PRO A 526 17.68 -66.52 -6.47
CA PRO A 526 18.83 -67.39 -6.21
C PRO A 526 20.12 -66.98 -6.99
N PRO A 527 21.32 -67.36 -6.50
CA PRO A 527 22.60 -67.00 -7.12
C PRO A 527 23.01 -67.93 -8.27
N LYS A 528 23.75 -67.39 -9.25
CA LYS A 528 24.24 -68.08 -10.47
C LYS A 528 25.56 -68.86 -10.24
N PRO A 529 25.84 -69.94 -11.01
CA PRO A 529 26.99 -70.83 -10.80
C PRO A 529 28.29 -70.38 -11.50
N LYS A 530 29.45 -70.75 -10.91
CA LYS A 530 30.81 -70.60 -11.45
C LYS A 530 31.20 -71.79 -12.32
N VAL A 531 31.88 -71.54 -13.45
CA VAL A 531 32.45 -72.55 -14.36
C VAL A 531 33.97 -72.69 -14.13
N ILE A 532 34.44 -73.93 -14.03
CA ILE A 532 35.83 -74.37 -13.88
C ILE A 532 36.31 -74.92 -15.23
N ALA A 533 37.55 -74.63 -15.63
CA ALA A 533 38.20 -75.24 -16.80
C ALA A 533 39.40 -76.10 -16.36
N HIS A 534 39.53 -77.30 -16.96
CA HIS A 534 40.58 -78.31 -16.74
C HIS A 534 41.69 -78.23 -17.83
N PRO A 535 42.91 -78.74 -17.57
CA PRO A 535 44.08 -78.65 -18.47
C PRO A 535 44.35 -79.95 -19.25
N VAL A 536 45.02 -79.86 -20.40
CA VAL A 536 45.53 -81.02 -21.17
C VAL A 536 47.01 -80.80 -21.54
N LEU A 537 47.79 -81.85 -21.31
CA LEU A 537 49.23 -82.08 -21.50
C LEU A 537 49.61 -82.34 -22.98
N PHE A 538 50.86 -82.04 -23.40
CA PHE A 538 51.71 -82.77 -24.40
C PHE A 538 53.11 -82.06 -24.48
N SER A 539 54.19 -82.63 -23.93
CA SER A 539 55.22 -83.52 -24.53
C SER A 539 56.38 -82.85 -25.29
N ASP A 540 57.55 -82.84 -24.64
CA ASP A 540 58.95 -82.96 -25.09
C ASP A 540 59.36 -82.55 -26.52
N ARG A 541 59.95 -81.35 -26.65
CA ARG A 541 60.98 -81.02 -27.66
C ARG A 541 61.98 -79.96 -27.13
N CYS A 542 63.25 -80.16 -27.47
CA CYS A 542 64.46 -79.37 -27.14
C CYS A 542 64.23 -77.88 -26.75
N ASN A 543 64.50 -77.57 -25.46
CA ASN A 543 64.13 -76.32 -24.78
C ASN A 543 64.67 -75.01 -25.39
N GLN A 544 65.76 -75.03 -26.17
CA GLN A 544 66.38 -73.79 -26.64
C GLN A 544 65.87 -73.33 -28.02
N CYS A 545 65.39 -74.26 -28.86
CA CYS A 545 64.71 -73.92 -30.11
C CYS A 545 63.22 -73.61 -29.90
N TYR A 546 62.59 -74.25 -28.90
CA TYR A 546 61.19 -74.00 -28.54
C TYR A 546 60.98 -72.63 -27.88
N GLU A 547 61.94 -72.12 -27.12
CA GLU A 547 61.85 -70.76 -26.58
C GLU A 547 61.93 -69.68 -27.67
N ASN A 548 62.80 -69.84 -28.68
CA ASN A 548 62.93 -68.83 -29.74
C ASN A 548 61.80 -68.91 -30.77
N ILE A 549 61.35 -70.12 -31.16
CA ILE A 549 60.14 -70.29 -31.98
C ILE A 549 58.88 -69.92 -31.19
N GLY A 550 58.86 -70.20 -29.89
CA GLY A 550 57.80 -69.78 -28.98
C GLY A 550 57.73 -68.26 -28.88
N LYS A 551 58.86 -67.56 -28.67
CA LYS A 551 58.92 -66.10 -28.65
C LYS A 551 58.55 -65.49 -30.01
N LEU A 552 58.96 -66.09 -31.13
CA LEU A 552 58.62 -65.61 -32.48
C LEU A 552 57.15 -65.85 -32.84
N LYS A 553 56.59 -67.03 -32.54
CA LYS A 553 55.14 -67.31 -32.69
C LYS A 553 54.29 -66.48 -31.75
N THR A 554 54.75 -66.26 -30.51
CA THR A 554 54.06 -65.38 -29.55
C THR A 554 54.12 -63.93 -30.02
N ALA A 555 55.22 -63.49 -30.63
CA ALA A 555 55.33 -62.16 -31.23
C ALA A 555 54.46 -62.03 -32.49
N GLU A 556 54.42 -63.03 -33.38
CA GLU A 556 53.52 -63.06 -34.54
C GLU A 556 52.04 -63.12 -34.14
N GLU A 557 51.68 -63.89 -33.11
CA GLU A 557 50.31 -63.92 -32.58
C GLU A 557 49.96 -62.60 -31.90
N LYS A 558 50.90 -61.97 -31.19
CA LYS A 558 50.71 -60.62 -30.65
C LYS A 558 50.52 -59.60 -31.77
N LEU A 559 51.35 -59.63 -32.81
CA LEU A 559 51.23 -58.75 -33.97
C LEU A 559 49.90 -58.97 -34.69
N LYS A 560 49.51 -60.22 -34.96
CA LYS A 560 48.21 -60.54 -35.57
C LYS A 560 47.02 -60.16 -34.68
N ASN A 561 47.16 -60.27 -33.36
CA ASN A 561 46.13 -59.82 -32.42
C ASN A 561 46.06 -58.29 -32.33
N GLU A 562 47.19 -57.60 -32.43
CA GLU A 562 47.25 -56.14 -32.46
C GLU A 562 46.72 -55.59 -33.77
N GLU A 563 47.02 -56.21 -34.92
CA GLU A 563 46.42 -55.86 -36.21
C GLU A 563 44.90 -56.11 -36.22
N LYS A 564 44.43 -57.22 -35.62
CA LYS A 564 43.00 -57.48 -35.46
C LYS A 564 42.35 -56.45 -34.54
N LYS A 565 43.02 -56.04 -33.45
CA LYS A 565 42.55 -54.97 -32.56
C LYS A 565 42.54 -53.62 -33.27
N ALA A 566 43.56 -53.29 -34.05
CA ALA A 566 43.62 -52.06 -34.83
C ALA A 566 42.49 -51.99 -35.85
N LYS A 567 42.23 -53.07 -36.59
CA LYS A 567 41.08 -53.16 -37.51
C LYS A 567 39.73 -53.08 -36.79
N LEU A 568 39.63 -53.64 -35.58
CA LEU A 568 38.44 -53.52 -34.74
C LEU A 568 38.21 -52.07 -34.29
N TYR A 569 39.27 -51.39 -33.86
CA TYR A 569 39.21 -49.98 -33.44
C TYR A 569 38.91 -49.05 -34.62
N GLU A 570 39.47 -49.29 -35.80
CA GLU A 570 39.13 -48.52 -37.00
C GLU A 570 37.65 -48.70 -37.38
N LYS A 571 37.11 -49.92 -37.26
CA LYS A 571 35.69 -50.21 -37.48
C LYS A 571 34.80 -49.57 -36.41
N GLN A 572 35.24 -49.56 -35.16
CA GLN A 572 34.53 -48.87 -34.07
C GLN A 572 34.54 -47.35 -34.28
N ALA A 573 35.67 -46.77 -34.69
CA ALA A 573 35.81 -45.35 -34.97
C ALA A 573 34.88 -44.88 -36.10
N LYS A 574 34.79 -45.65 -37.20
CA LYS A 574 33.84 -45.39 -38.30
C LYS A 574 32.39 -45.45 -37.82
N LYS A 575 32.05 -46.43 -36.97
CA LYS A 575 30.70 -46.57 -36.39
C LYS A 575 30.36 -45.43 -35.41
N THR A 576 31.32 -44.94 -34.64
CA THR A 576 31.12 -43.78 -33.76
C THR A 576 30.93 -42.50 -34.56
N GLU A 577 31.64 -42.32 -35.68
CA GLU A 577 31.46 -41.16 -36.56
C GLU A 577 30.07 -41.15 -37.22
N GLU A 578 29.56 -42.31 -37.65
CA GLU A 578 28.19 -42.45 -38.16
C GLU A 578 27.14 -42.12 -37.07
N LEU A 579 27.32 -42.63 -35.85
CA LEU A 579 26.43 -42.34 -34.73
C LEU A 579 26.42 -40.84 -34.37
N GLU A 580 27.57 -40.16 -34.41
CA GLU A 580 27.63 -38.72 -34.17
C GLU A 580 26.85 -37.93 -35.23
N LYS A 581 26.92 -38.34 -36.50
CA LYS A 581 26.12 -37.74 -37.58
C LYS A 581 24.63 -37.94 -37.34
N GLU A 582 24.20 -39.13 -36.94
CA GLU A 582 22.80 -39.41 -36.60
C GLU A 582 22.32 -38.59 -35.38
N ILE A 583 23.14 -38.46 -34.33
CA ILE A 583 22.81 -37.65 -33.15
C ILE A 583 22.62 -36.18 -33.54
N LYS A 584 23.48 -35.62 -34.41
CA LYS A 584 23.33 -34.24 -34.91
C LYS A 584 22.03 -34.05 -35.68
N ILE A 585 21.64 -35.02 -36.52
CA ILE A 585 20.37 -34.99 -37.25
C ILE A 585 19.18 -35.03 -36.27
N LEU A 586 19.23 -35.90 -35.27
CA LEU A 586 18.16 -36.03 -34.25
C LEU A 586 18.04 -34.78 -33.39
N GLN A 587 19.16 -34.16 -32.98
CA GLN A 587 19.16 -32.90 -32.25
C GLN A 587 18.51 -31.77 -33.06
N THR A 588 18.78 -31.71 -34.37
CA THR A 588 18.16 -30.72 -35.27
C THR A 588 16.65 -30.95 -35.41
N LYS A 589 16.23 -32.21 -35.60
CA LYS A 589 14.80 -32.58 -35.63
C LYS A 589 14.09 -32.23 -34.32
N ARG A 590 14.73 -32.47 -33.18
CA ARG A 590 14.20 -32.12 -31.86
C ARG A 590 14.01 -30.61 -31.69
N LYS A 591 15.00 -29.80 -32.06
CA LYS A 591 14.89 -28.33 -32.02
C LYS A 591 13.74 -27.81 -32.88
N ASN A 592 13.55 -28.36 -34.07
CA ASN A 592 12.43 -27.98 -34.94
C ASN A 592 11.08 -28.41 -34.34
N ALA A 593 10.98 -29.61 -33.77
CA ALA A 593 9.76 -30.08 -33.11
C ALA A 593 9.42 -29.23 -31.87
N ASP A 594 10.42 -28.85 -31.07
CA ASP A 594 10.22 -27.98 -29.91
C ASP A 594 9.75 -26.58 -30.34
N LYS A 595 10.30 -26.03 -31.44
CA LYS A 595 9.82 -24.77 -32.04
C LYS A 595 8.35 -24.85 -32.49
N HIS A 596 7.97 -25.93 -33.17
CA HIS A 596 6.56 -26.14 -33.55
C HIS A 596 5.63 -26.27 -32.34
N ARG A 597 6.07 -26.97 -31.29
CA ARG A 597 5.31 -27.12 -30.05
C ARG A 597 5.11 -25.79 -29.33
N LEU A 598 6.11 -24.91 -29.35
CA LEU A 598 6.03 -23.58 -28.76
C LEU A 598 5.01 -22.71 -29.52
N ASN A 599 5.10 -22.67 -30.85
CA ASN A 599 4.15 -21.92 -31.69
C ASN A 599 2.70 -22.41 -31.50
N ALA A 600 2.48 -23.73 -31.46
CA ALA A 600 1.15 -24.30 -31.22
C ALA A 600 0.60 -23.95 -29.84
N LYS A 601 1.47 -23.86 -28.82
CA LYS A 601 1.08 -23.42 -27.48
C LYS A 601 0.66 -21.94 -27.46
N GLU A 602 1.39 -21.08 -28.17
CA GLU A 602 1.03 -19.65 -28.28
C GLU A 602 -0.31 -19.44 -28.99
N GLU A 603 -0.62 -20.24 -30.03
CA GLU A 603 -1.93 -20.20 -30.69
C GLU A 603 -3.05 -20.69 -29.77
N LEU A 604 -2.80 -21.75 -28.99
CA LEU A 604 -3.76 -22.25 -28.01
C LEU A 604 -4.04 -21.20 -26.92
N ASP A 605 -3.01 -20.54 -26.40
CA ASP A 605 -3.17 -19.49 -25.37
C ASP A 605 -3.95 -18.28 -25.93
N LYS A 606 -3.77 -17.91 -27.20
CA LYS A 606 -4.58 -16.89 -27.88
C LYS A 606 -6.04 -17.32 -28.00
N ALA A 607 -6.31 -18.57 -28.38
CA ALA A 607 -7.67 -19.10 -28.50
C ALA A 607 -8.39 -19.16 -27.14
N VAL A 608 -7.69 -19.58 -26.07
CA VAL A 608 -8.24 -19.63 -24.71
C VAL A 608 -8.57 -18.21 -24.21
N LYS A 609 -7.69 -17.23 -24.41
CA LYS A 609 -7.97 -15.83 -24.05
C LYS A 609 -9.19 -15.26 -24.79
N GLN A 610 -9.39 -15.65 -26.04
CA GLN A 610 -10.57 -15.23 -26.81
C GLN A 610 -11.85 -15.91 -26.31
N ALA A 611 -11.78 -17.20 -25.95
CA ALA A 611 -12.91 -17.94 -25.40
C ALA A 611 -13.37 -17.38 -24.05
N THR A 612 -12.44 -17.09 -23.12
CA THR A 612 -12.77 -16.50 -21.82
C THR A 612 -13.37 -15.10 -21.95
N LYS A 613 -12.90 -14.29 -22.91
CA LYS A 613 -13.50 -12.99 -23.24
C LYS A 613 -14.94 -13.12 -23.72
N ASN A 614 -15.23 -14.14 -24.53
CA ASN A 614 -16.59 -14.39 -25.02
C ASN A 614 -17.52 -14.92 -23.91
N GLU A 615 -17.02 -15.78 -23.02
CA GLU A 615 -17.77 -16.29 -21.87
C GLU A 615 -18.18 -15.17 -20.90
N LYS A 616 -17.25 -14.24 -20.62
CA LYS A 616 -17.56 -13.05 -19.80
C LYS A 616 -18.69 -12.21 -20.41
N LYS A 617 -18.64 -11.97 -21.72
CA LYS A 617 -19.71 -11.24 -22.45
C LYS A 617 -21.06 -11.95 -22.39
N ALA A 618 -21.07 -13.29 -22.44
CA ALA A 618 -22.30 -14.06 -22.32
C ALA A 618 -22.90 -13.96 -20.91
N MET A 619 -22.07 -14.04 -19.86
CA MET A 619 -22.50 -13.87 -18.47
C MET A 619 -23.08 -12.47 -18.21
N GLU A 620 -22.47 -11.42 -18.76
CA GLU A 620 -22.98 -10.05 -18.70
C GLU A 620 -24.35 -9.91 -19.38
N ALA A 621 -24.54 -10.55 -20.53
CA ALA A 621 -25.82 -10.56 -21.24
C ALA A 621 -26.93 -11.27 -20.44
N TYR A 622 -26.64 -12.41 -19.80
CA TYR A 622 -27.58 -13.10 -18.92
C TYR A 622 -27.97 -12.24 -17.71
N GLY A 623 -27.01 -11.55 -17.10
CA GLY A 623 -27.28 -10.63 -15.98
C GLY A 623 -28.19 -9.46 -16.36
N LEU A 624 -28.11 -8.98 -17.61
CA LEU A 624 -29.02 -7.95 -18.12
C LEU A 624 -30.44 -8.48 -18.38
N GLU A 625 -30.57 -9.69 -18.90
CA GLU A 625 -31.88 -10.33 -19.13
C GLU A 625 -32.65 -10.53 -17.82
N GLU A 626 -31.97 -10.98 -16.76
CA GLU A 626 -32.56 -11.18 -15.43
C GLU A 626 -33.09 -9.86 -14.86
N LYS A 627 -32.29 -8.77 -14.96
CA LYS A 627 -32.70 -7.42 -14.54
C LYS A 627 -33.90 -6.91 -15.31
N LEU A 628 -34.02 -7.26 -16.60
CA LEU A 628 -35.14 -6.85 -17.46
C LEU A 628 -36.41 -7.61 -17.08
N LYS A 629 -36.32 -8.91 -16.76
CA LYS A 629 -37.45 -9.71 -16.24
C LYS A 629 -37.98 -9.15 -14.92
N VAL A 630 -37.11 -8.80 -13.98
CA VAL A 630 -37.51 -8.20 -12.69
C VAL A 630 -38.20 -6.85 -12.89
N LYS A 631 -37.68 -5.99 -13.78
CA LYS A 631 -38.31 -4.71 -14.10
C LYS A 631 -39.70 -4.89 -14.74
N ASN A 632 -39.85 -5.86 -15.63
CA ASN A 632 -41.14 -6.15 -16.27
C ASN A 632 -42.17 -6.70 -15.27
N ALA A 633 -41.77 -7.57 -14.35
CA ALA A 633 -42.67 -8.06 -13.30
C ALA A 633 -43.19 -6.91 -12.41
N LYS A 634 -42.30 -5.99 -12.01
CA LYS A 634 -42.67 -4.81 -11.22
C LYS A 634 -43.58 -3.84 -12.00
N LEU A 635 -43.40 -3.75 -13.32
CA LEU A 635 -44.28 -2.94 -14.17
C LEU A 635 -45.73 -3.50 -14.18
N GLU A 636 -45.88 -4.83 -14.27
CA GLU A 636 -47.20 -5.48 -14.25
C GLU A 636 -47.88 -5.38 -12.87
N GLU A 637 -47.11 -5.49 -11.78
CA GLU A 637 -47.60 -5.24 -10.42
C GLU A 637 -48.17 -3.81 -10.29
N ASN A 638 -47.40 -2.80 -10.70
CA ASN A 638 -47.84 -1.40 -10.67
C ASN A 638 -49.09 -1.16 -11.55
N LYS A 639 -49.21 -1.82 -12.71
CA LYS A 639 -50.42 -1.72 -13.54
C LYS A 639 -51.65 -2.25 -12.80
N SER A 640 -51.51 -3.40 -12.13
CA SER A 640 -52.60 -4.00 -11.35
C SER A 640 -53.07 -3.08 -10.21
N GLU A 641 -52.12 -2.44 -9.51
CA GLU A 641 -52.42 -1.49 -8.43
C GLU A 641 -53.14 -0.23 -8.94
N ILE A 642 -52.76 0.28 -10.12
CA ILE A 642 -53.46 1.39 -10.79
C ILE A 642 -54.89 1.00 -11.16
N GLU A 643 -55.11 -0.23 -11.65
CA GLU A 643 -56.44 -0.74 -12.01
C GLU A 643 -57.36 -0.82 -10.78
N ASP A 644 -56.84 -1.26 -9.64
CA ASP A 644 -57.59 -1.35 -8.39
C ASP A 644 -57.89 0.04 -7.79
N LEU A 645 -56.92 0.96 -7.84
CA LEU A 645 -57.15 2.36 -7.48
C LEU A 645 -58.24 3.01 -8.35
N LYS A 646 -58.27 2.74 -9.66
CA LYS A 646 -59.34 3.24 -10.55
C LYS A 646 -60.72 2.75 -10.13
N LYS A 647 -60.86 1.47 -9.74
CA LYS A 647 -62.14 0.91 -9.25
C LYS A 647 -62.58 1.57 -7.95
N THR A 648 -61.65 1.80 -7.02
CA THR A 648 -61.94 2.52 -5.76
C THR A 648 -62.41 3.95 -6.05
N ILE A 649 -61.79 4.64 -7.01
CA ILE A 649 -62.12 6.02 -7.39
C ILE A 649 -63.54 6.16 -7.96
N THR A 650 -64.03 5.19 -8.74
CA THR A 650 -65.38 5.24 -9.34
C THR A 650 -66.54 5.07 -8.36
N SER A 651 -66.27 4.70 -7.09
CA SER A 651 -67.30 4.36 -6.09
C SER A 651 -67.72 5.52 -5.16
N GLN A 652 -67.09 6.70 -5.26
CA GLN A 652 -67.36 7.84 -4.37
C GLN A 652 -67.55 9.17 -5.15
N PRO A 653 -68.72 9.83 -5.10
CA PRO A 653 -68.99 11.06 -5.84
C PRO A 653 -68.15 12.27 -5.38
N ASP A 654 -67.66 12.27 -4.13
CA ASP A 654 -66.72 13.27 -3.61
C ASP A 654 -65.31 13.17 -4.23
N LEU A 655 -64.98 12.04 -4.86
CA LEU A 655 -63.67 11.86 -5.49
C LEU A 655 -63.59 12.49 -6.88
N ALA A 656 -64.70 12.63 -7.61
CA ALA A 656 -64.70 13.28 -8.92
C ALA A 656 -64.25 14.74 -8.84
N GLN A 657 -64.64 15.46 -7.78
CA GLN A 657 -64.16 16.82 -7.52
C GLN A 657 -62.66 16.84 -7.13
N LYS A 658 -62.19 15.84 -6.39
CA LYS A 658 -60.75 15.69 -6.06
C LYS A 658 -59.92 15.32 -7.28
N VAL A 659 -60.44 14.53 -8.22
CA VAL A 659 -59.79 14.19 -9.49
C VAL A 659 -59.63 15.43 -10.35
N ILE A 660 -60.67 16.26 -10.51
CA ILE A 660 -60.57 17.53 -11.25
C ILE A 660 -59.55 18.47 -10.59
N ALA A 661 -59.52 18.55 -9.26
CA ALA A 661 -58.52 19.33 -8.53
C ALA A 661 -57.09 18.78 -8.69
N LEU A 662 -56.94 17.45 -8.77
CA LEU A 662 -55.66 16.78 -9.01
C LEU A 662 -55.19 16.94 -10.45
N GLU A 663 -56.08 16.89 -11.44
CA GLU A 663 -55.78 17.16 -12.86
C GLU A 663 -55.31 18.61 -13.04
N THR A 664 -55.97 19.56 -12.36
CA THR A 664 -55.56 20.97 -12.36
C THR A 664 -54.17 21.14 -11.71
N ARG A 665 -53.91 20.43 -10.61
CA ARG A 665 -52.57 20.40 -9.97
C ARG A 665 -51.51 19.75 -10.86
N LEU A 666 -51.84 18.67 -11.57
CA LEU A 666 -50.92 17.99 -12.48
C LEU A 666 -50.57 18.88 -13.67
N ALA A 667 -51.55 19.56 -14.28
CA ALA A 667 -51.30 20.54 -15.34
C ALA A 667 -50.40 21.69 -14.85
N SER A 668 -50.61 22.19 -13.62
CA SER A 668 -49.71 23.20 -13.05
C SER A 668 -48.29 22.66 -12.79
N ARG A 669 -48.16 21.39 -12.43
CA ARG A 669 -46.87 20.71 -12.20
C ARG A 669 -46.11 20.52 -13.51
N GLU A 670 -46.77 20.15 -14.59
CA GLU A 670 -46.14 20.04 -15.92
C GLU A 670 -45.56 21.38 -16.40
N VAL A 671 -46.25 22.50 -16.12
CA VAL A 671 -45.75 23.84 -16.43
C VAL A 671 -44.49 24.16 -15.61
N VAL A 672 -44.49 23.83 -14.30
CA VAL A 672 -43.32 24.01 -13.43
C VAL A 672 -42.16 23.13 -13.87
N GLU A 673 -42.42 21.86 -14.22
CA GLU A 673 -41.40 20.92 -14.67
C GLU A 673 -40.78 21.35 -16.00
N LYS A 674 -41.60 21.88 -16.93
CA LYS A 674 -41.09 22.46 -18.18
C LYS A 674 -40.16 23.64 -17.92
N LYS A 675 -40.55 24.57 -17.03
CA LYS A 675 -39.69 25.69 -16.61
C LYS A 675 -38.40 25.21 -15.93
N LEU A 676 -38.48 24.16 -15.12
CA LEU A 676 -37.32 23.56 -14.46
C LEU A 676 -36.36 22.93 -15.50
N ARG A 677 -36.89 22.25 -16.51
CA ARG A 677 -36.10 21.68 -17.60
C ARG A 677 -35.44 22.75 -18.46
N GLU A 678 -36.11 23.86 -18.71
CA GLU A 678 -35.55 25.01 -19.42
C GLU A 678 -34.42 25.66 -18.60
N SER A 679 -34.66 25.92 -17.31
CA SER A 679 -33.66 26.44 -16.37
C SER A 679 -32.43 25.53 -16.24
N ASN A 680 -32.63 24.20 -16.14
CA ASN A 680 -31.53 23.24 -16.09
C ASN A 680 -30.70 23.21 -17.38
N LYS A 681 -31.32 23.43 -18.55
CA LYS A 681 -30.57 23.55 -19.82
C LYS A 681 -29.72 24.82 -19.83
N GLU A 682 -30.25 25.93 -19.32
CA GLU A 682 -29.53 27.20 -19.22
C GLU A 682 -28.34 27.10 -18.24
N LEU A 683 -28.56 26.52 -17.06
CA LEU A 683 -27.49 26.24 -16.09
C LEU A 683 -26.41 25.32 -16.66
N LYS A 684 -26.80 24.33 -17.47
CA LYS A 684 -25.82 23.46 -18.14
C LYS A 684 -24.94 24.24 -19.13
N ILE A 685 -25.54 25.13 -19.93
CA ILE A 685 -24.80 25.98 -20.86
C ILE A 685 -23.86 26.93 -20.10
N GLN A 686 -24.32 27.51 -18.98
CA GLN A 686 -23.47 28.36 -18.13
C GLN A 686 -22.28 27.59 -17.54
N ASN A 687 -22.50 26.36 -17.06
CA ASN A 687 -21.44 25.51 -16.55
C ASN A 687 -20.43 25.12 -17.64
N ASP A 688 -20.89 24.81 -18.85
CA ASP A 688 -20.00 24.49 -19.98
C ASP A 688 -19.14 25.71 -20.38
N ASN A 689 -19.71 26.92 -20.31
CA ASN A 689 -18.98 28.18 -20.54
C ASN A 689 -17.93 28.42 -19.45
N LEU A 690 -18.30 28.32 -18.16
CA LEU A 690 -17.38 28.47 -17.03
C LEU A 690 -16.24 27.45 -17.09
N LYS A 691 -16.54 26.20 -17.46
CA LYS A 691 -15.52 25.15 -17.63
C LYS A 691 -14.52 25.52 -18.74
N THR A 692 -14.99 26.16 -19.80
CA THR A 692 -14.13 26.64 -20.90
C THR A 692 -13.26 27.82 -20.45
N GLU A 693 -13.82 28.73 -19.65
CA GLU A 693 -13.10 29.86 -19.07
C GLU A 693 -11.99 29.41 -18.11
N VAL A 694 -12.30 28.51 -17.18
CA VAL A 694 -11.32 27.90 -16.25
C VAL A 694 -10.20 27.23 -17.04
N LYS A 695 -10.52 26.44 -18.08
CA LYS A 695 -9.51 25.79 -18.92
C LYS A 695 -8.58 26.79 -19.62
N ASN A 696 -9.11 27.93 -20.06
CA ASN A 696 -8.29 28.98 -20.67
C ASN A 696 -7.40 29.68 -19.62
N GLN A 697 -7.93 29.91 -18.42
CA GLN A 697 -7.18 30.50 -17.31
C GLN A 697 -6.05 29.57 -16.82
N THR A 698 -6.29 28.26 -16.72
CA THR A 698 -5.26 27.26 -16.41
C THR A 698 -4.10 27.32 -17.40
N LYS A 699 -4.40 27.37 -18.71
CA LYS A 699 -3.37 27.50 -19.75
C LYS A 699 -2.57 28.80 -19.64
N SER A 700 -3.23 29.91 -19.29
CA SER A 700 -2.55 31.18 -19.03
C SER A 700 -1.60 31.06 -17.85
N ASN A 701 -2.05 30.45 -16.74
CA ASN A 701 -1.24 30.26 -15.55
C ASN A 701 -0.04 29.32 -15.80
N GLU A 702 -0.21 28.25 -16.58
CA GLU A 702 0.88 27.36 -16.99
C GLU A 702 1.94 28.10 -17.82
N LEU A 703 1.50 28.98 -18.72
CA LEU A 703 2.40 29.84 -19.50
C LEU A 703 3.19 30.79 -18.60
N ASP A 704 2.51 31.44 -17.65
CA ASP A 704 3.13 32.37 -16.70
C ASP A 704 4.12 31.66 -15.77
N GLN A 705 3.79 30.46 -15.29
CA GLN A 705 4.71 29.62 -14.51
C GLN A 705 5.96 29.25 -15.31
N THR A 706 5.81 28.90 -16.59
CA THR A 706 6.93 28.57 -17.47
C THR A 706 7.82 29.79 -17.71
N GLN A 707 7.23 30.97 -17.94
CA GLN A 707 7.97 32.23 -18.07
C GLN A 707 8.71 32.59 -16.78
N PHE A 708 8.07 32.41 -15.63
CA PHE A 708 8.68 32.66 -14.33
C PHE A 708 9.86 31.71 -14.07
N ALA A 709 9.70 30.40 -14.30
CA ALA A 709 10.77 29.41 -14.16
C ALA A 709 11.97 29.74 -15.07
N THR A 710 11.70 30.15 -16.32
CA THR A 710 12.74 30.57 -17.26
C THR A 710 13.49 31.81 -16.76
N LYS A 711 12.77 32.81 -16.23
CA LYS A 711 13.38 34.02 -15.66
C LYS A 711 14.20 33.73 -14.41
N TYR A 712 13.70 32.83 -13.55
CA TYR A 712 14.38 32.41 -12.33
C TYR A 712 15.67 31.65 -12.63
N SER A 713 15.65 30.71 -13.57
CA SER A 713 16.86 29.99 -14.02
C SER A 713 17.91 30.95 -14.60
N ARG A 714 17.49 31.93 -15.43
CA ARG A 714 18.41 32.98 -15.93
C ARG A 714 19.05 33.76 -14.80
N MET A 715 18.27 34.11 -13.77
CA MET A 715 18.77 34.83 -12.60
C MET A 715 19.76 33.99 -11.79
N GLN A 716 19.51 32.69 -11.60
CA GLN A 716 20.44 31.77 -10.93
C GLN A 716 21.77 31.66 -11.70
N ASN A 717 21.72 31.55 -13.02
CA ASN A 717 22.92 31.52 -13.86
C ASN A 717 23.73 32.81 -13.72
N GLN A 718 23.07 33.98 -13.70
CA GLN A 718 23.73 35.27 -13.45
C GLN A 718 24.35 35.34 -12.04
N MET A 719 23.70 34.77 -11.02
CA MET A 719 24.29 34.69 -9.68
C MET A 719 25.51 33.78 -9.64
N ALA A 720 25.48 32.65 -10.35
CA ALA A 720 26.62 31.73 -10.46
C ALA A 720 27.81 32.39 -11.18
N GLU A 721 27.55 33.09 -12.28
CA GLU A 721 28.56 33.87 -13.01
C GLU A 721 29.19 34.95 -12.11
N ASN A 722 28.38 35.70 -11.37
CA ASN A 722 28.87 36.71 -10.42
C ASN A 722 29.70 36.09 -9.27
N ARG A 723 29.35 34.90 -8.79
CA ARG A 723 30.15 34.19 -7.78
C ARG A 723 31.51 33.78 -8.35
N SER A 724 31.53 33.21 -9.56
CA SER A 724 32.77 32.84 -10.24
C SER A 724 33.68 34.06 -10.45
N LEU A 725 33.12 35.20 -10.88
CA LEU A 725 33.86 36.45 -11.02
C LEU A 725 34.39 36.96 -9.67
N SER A 726 33.60 36.85 -8.60
CA SER A 726 34.04 37.21 -7.24
C SER A 726 35.19 36.33 -6.76
N ASP A 727 35.17 35.03 -7.04
CA ASP A 727 36.24 34.10 -6.68
C ASP A 727 37.52 34.36 -7.48
N GLU A 728 37.39 34.73 -8.76
CA GLU A 728 38.51 35.17 -9.59
C GLU A 728 39.16 36.44 -9.01
N ILE A 729 38.35 37.44 -8.65
CA ILE A 729 38.83 38.68 -8.00
C ILE A 729 39.52 38.36 -6.67
N ALA A 730 38.96 37.45 -5.86
CA ALA A 730 39.57 37.04 -4.60
C ALA A 730 40.95 36.37 -4.81
N THR A 731 41.06 35.53 -5.84
CA THR A 731 42.30 34.85 -6.24
C THR A 731 43.35 35.84 -6.73
N GLN A 732 42.95 36.81 -7.57
CA GLN A 732 43.82 37.90 -8.02
C GLN A 732 44.32 38.74 -6.84
N ASN A 733 43.44 39.09 -5.90
CA ASN A 733 43.82 39.83 -4.69
C ASN A 733 44.79 39.04 -3.79
N SER A 734 44.60 37.72 -3.65
CA SER A 734 45.53 36.87 -2.91
C SER A 734 46.92 36.81 -3.56
N THR A 735 46.96 36.71 -4.89
CA THR A 735 48.20 36.72 -5.67
C THR A 735 48.94 38.05 -5.50
N LEU A 736 48.23 39.17 -5.66
CA LEU A 736 48.78 40.51 -5.45
C LEU A 736 49.28 40.71 -4.01
N PHE A 737 48.63 40.11 -3.02
CA PHE A 737 49.06 40.18 -1.62
C PHE A 737 50.40 39.47 -1.41
N GLU A 738 50.59 38.27 -1.97
CA GLU A 738 51.87 37.55 -1.88
C GLU A 738 52.98 38.24 -2.69
N GLU A 739 52.68 38.80 -3.87
CA GLU A 739 53.63 39.62 -4.63
C GLU A 739 54.11 40.83 -3.81
N ASN A 740 53.19 41.54 -3.15
CA ASN A 740 53.53 42.67 -2.28
C ASN A 740 54.41 42.26 -1.10
N LYS A 741 54.16 41.08 -0.53
CA LYS A 741 54.98 40.53 0.56
C LYS A 741 56.39 40.18 0.09
N ILE A 742 56.55 39.60 -1.09
CA ILE A 742 57.85 39.35 -1.72
C ILE A 742 58.60 40.67 -1.97
N LEU A 743 57.93 41.67 -2.56
CA LEU A 743 58.51 42.99 -2.80
C LEU A 743 58.98 43.65 -1.49
N LYS A 744 58.19 43.53 -0.42
CA LYS A 744 58.56 44.03 0.91
C LYS A 744 59.77 43.31 1.50
N ALA A 745 59.86 41.98 1.33
CA ALA A 745 61.02 41.21 1.77
C ALA A 745 62.29 41.61 1.00
N ASN A 746 62.19 41.78 -0.32
CA ASN A 746 63.29 42.25 -1.17
C ASN A 746 63.75 43.66 -0.76
N LEU A 747 62.82 44.57 -0.47
CA LEU A 747 63.13 45.90 0.03
C LEU A 747 63.87 45.87 1.38
N MET A 748 63.44 45.01 2.31
CA MET A 748 64.11 44.84 3.61
C MET A 748 65.52 44.26 3.46
N SER A 749 65.72 43.31 2.55
CA SER A 749 67.04 42.77 2.23
C SER A 749 67.97 43.81 1.59
N ALA A 750 67.45 44.61 0.65
CA ALA A 750 68.18 45.73 0.06
C ALA A 750 68.57 46.78 1.11
N LYS A 751 67.65 47.10 2.03
CA LYS A 751 67.92 48.01 3.16
C LYS A 751 69.02 47.47 4.07
N ALA A 752 68.95 46.19 4.46
CA ALA A 752 69.99 45.57 5.28
C ALA A 752 71.37 45.60 4.60
N THR A 753 71.42 45.37 3.28
CA THR A 753 72.65 45.47 2.48
C THR A 753 73.20 46.89 2.47
N SER A 754 72.31 47.89 2.34
CA SER A 754 72.68 49.30 2.44
C SER A 754 73.21 49.66 3.83
N ASP A 755 72.58 49.18 4.90
CA ASP A 755 73.02 49.44 6.28
C ASP A 755 74.41 48.84 6.56
N VAL A 756 74.68 47.62 6.07
CA VAL A 756 76.02 47.01 6.13
C VAL A 756 77.05 47.84 5.35
N THR A 757 76.68 48.33 4.17
CA THR A 757 77.55 49.19 3.36
C THR A 757 77.87 50.50 4.09
N LEU A 758 76.88 51.09 4.77
CA LEU A 758 77.07 52.27 5.60
C LEU A 758 77.98 52.00 6.81
N ASP A 759 77.85 50.86 7.48
CA ASP A 759 78.75 50.46 8.58
C ASP A 759 80.20 50.27 8.09
N ILE A 760 80.39 49.60 6.95
CA ILE A 760 81.70 49.45 6.31
C ILE A 760 82.30 50.83 5.99
N ASN A 761 81.51 51.71 5.39
CA ASN A 761 81.95 53.07 5.08
C ASN A 761 82.31 53.87 6.34
N ALA A 762 81.55 53.72 7.43
CA ALA A 762 81.85 54.35 8.71
C ALA A 762 83.16 53.82 9.33
N ARG A 763 83.42 52.50 9.23
CA ARG A 763 84.69 51.90 9.66
C ARG A 763 85.87 52.40 8.82
N LEU A 764 85.74 52.42 7.50
CA LEU A 764 86.77 52.94 6.59
C LEU A 764 87.04 54.43 6.86
N LEU A 765 86.01 55.22 7.17
CA LEU A 765 86.17 56.61 7.57
C LEU A 765 86.95 56.73 8.88
N ASN A 766 86.64 55.90 9.88
CA ASN A 766 87.39 55.85 11.14
C ASN A 766 88.85 55.41 10.95
N GLU A 767 89.11 54.39 10.15
CA GLU A 767 90.48 53.98 9.78
C GLU A 767 91.22 55.11 9.08
N LYS A 768 90.57 55.80 8.14
CA LYS A 768 91.13 56.98 7.47
C LYS A 768 91.49 58.07 8.49
N VAL A 769 90.63 58.35 9.47
CA VAL A 769 90.91 59.31 10.55
C VAL A 769 92.10 58.86 11.41
N GLN A 770 92.17 57.58 11.80
CA GLN A 770 93.30 57.02 12.55
C GLN A 770 94.62 57.12 11.77
N LEU A 771 94.60 56.78 10.48
CA LEU A 771 95.75 56.91 9.58
C LEU A 771 96.18 58.37 9.46
N HIS A 772 95.24 59.30 9.31
CA HIS A 772 95.53 60.74 9.25
C HIS A 772 96.16 61.26 10.55
N GLN A 773 95.68 60.78 11.70
CA GLN A 773 96.26 61.09 13.01
C GLN A 773 97.67 60.53 13.15
N LYS A 774 97.90 59.28 12.71
CA LYS A 774 99.22 58.64 12.70
C LYS A 774 100.20 59.35 11.76
N ILE A 775 99.74 59.82 10.61
CA ILE A 775 100.52 60.67 9.69
C ILE A 775 100.92 61.96 10.42
N LYS A 776 99.99 62.68 11.05
CA LYS A 776 100.31 63.88 11.85
C LYS A 776 101.31 63.60 12.99
N ASP A 777 101.19 62.46 13.66
CA ASP A 777 102.12 62.10 14.74
C ASP A 777 103.51 61.74 14.22
N LEU A 778 103.60 61.10 13.05
CA LEU A 778 104.87 60.88 12.34
C LEU A 778 105.46 62.19 11.83
N GLU A 779 104.67 63.10 11.26
CA GLU A 779 105.09 64.44 10.86
C GLU A 779 105.66 65.22 12.05
N ARG A 780 105.02 65.16 13.22
CA ARG A 780 105.54 65.75 14.48
C ARG A 780 106.84 65.09 14.95
N GLN A 781 106.98 63.77 14.84
CA GLN A 781 108.23 63.08 15.19
C GLN A 781 109.35 63.47 14.24
N LEU A 782 109.05 63.59 12.94
CA LEU A 782 109.96 64.10 11.92
C LEU A 782 110.39 65.53 12.21
N GLU A 783 109.46 66.41 12.60
CA GLU A 783 109.77 67.77 13.06
C GLU A 783 110.66 67.77 14.31
N LYS A 784 110.39 66.90 15.31
CA LYS A 784 111.24 66.74 16.50
C LYS A 784 112.63 66.22 16.16
N CYS A 785 112.76 65.28 15.24
CA CYS A 785 114.05 64.79 14.76
C CYS A 785 114.80 65.87 13.96
N ASN A 786 114.10 66.66 13.14
CA ASN A 786 114.68 67.79 12.40
C ASN A 786 115.09 68.95 13.33
N LEU A 787 114.35 69.20 14.42
CA LEU A 787 114.70 70.18 15.46
C LEU A 787 115.86 69.73 16.35
N GLY A 788 116.02 68.42 16.59
CA GLY A 788 117.18 67.88 17.32
C GLY A 788 118.50 67.86 16.54
N LEU A 789 118.47 67.93 15.20
CA LEU A 789 119.67 67.80 14.35
C LEU A 789 120.16 69.11 13.68
N ARG A 790 119.47 70.25 13.84
CA ARG A 790 119.95 71.59 13.43
C ARG A 790 120.28 72.53 14.58
N SER A 791 120.44 72.02 15.78
CA SER A 791 121.16 72.72 16.84
C SER A 791 121.57 71.63 17.82
N GLY A 792 122.81 71.24 17.98
CA GLY A 792 124.11 71.76 17.56
C GLY A 792 125.14 70.83 18.26
N SER A 793 126.38 70.64 17.81
CA SER A 793 127.14 71.46 16.86
C SER A 793 126.82 72.95 16.99
N GLN A 794 126.89 73.46 18.20
CA GLN A 794 128.10 74.19 18.56
C GLN A 794 128.70 73.55 19.81
#